data_AF-A0A1F3T7Z6-F1
#
_entry.id   AF-A0A1F3T7Z6-F1
#
_cell.length_a   1.000
_cell.length_b   1.000
_cell.length_c   1.000
_cell.angle_alpha   90.00
_cell.angle_beta   90.00
_cell.angle_gamma   90.00
#
_symmetry.space_group_name_H-M   'P 1'
#
loop_
_entity.id
_entity.type
_entity.pdbx_description
1 polymer ?
#
loop_
_entity_poly.entity_id
_entity_poly.type
_entity_poly.pdbx_seq_one_letter_code
_entity_poly.pdbx_strand_id
1 'polypeptide(L)'
;MQHHEHILKLKKSHTPYHQFTFDKVKLHRGYSNRILRIDLSKKETTILPVTQEMKDLFVGGKGFDMWLTFQEIDQDTKWDSDNNPICFSVGPLGGTTSFPGAGKTIVTAISPATASIMDSNVGGYFGPYLKFAGFDAMVIVGKAQADSIIYIDAVKGSLSIEAAPLEQLDSHIIAEDLTDIYADDDLDKRNISVVSAGSASEHSRMGLLNFSFFDWRRNVARFKQAGRGGIGTVFRNKKLKAIVIKNNGITPAWTVAESKVAKNTRPKKIIETTCKNEISKIDAVITKWNSNPDYLIEIMHHLMSEFKYISKTSIDRLNFHLKVPKSYIYQVATFYDAFSLEPKGEKTIQVCMGPGCHAKGAQTVLDTFKKELGIKEGETTPCQKYTLLASNCLGACDKAPLVKINDQIYGKVNPTDVKLILSGDFSNESALESPEIIQMPNHTPVCACGGDKHFSTFKKLLKENNAQNIIDLLTESKLKGRGGAGFLTGKKMQTVFDTHLEKKLDSVIVVNSAIFELDPLNVIEGILISALAVRANVGFICFRNEHLPALLKMNDAIKWAQAKNFLGKNILGSHFSFDLQVRHGAGSFVSGESSALLQTLVGRVGEPKAKYIKLAEVGFKKRPTLVCNIETIANIPQIIEKGVRWFTSIGKHSAGTKLLSISGDVKNPSFVEVPFGTTINEVIQNACGGVSNPKKRSLKFVQVGGPTGGYLPASMLEQKIDYDSLKEVGAIIGSGLISVKNDRKCLIDSLLYQVNFLANESCGKCTPCREGLNKAKAILQNIAKGKGSTSQLDLLEDIATTMQETSLCQFGKTASNPILSALRYFKEDFISHLEHKICASGVCKELTKFHINDKCTGCTLCAKVCPTGCIASKKKELHIIDQQKCIKCGACFDACNFKSVEVR
;
A
#
# COMPACT_ATOMS: atom_id res chain seq x y z
N MET A 1 -28.41 -26.45 -40.63
CA MET A 1 -29.86 -26.76 -40.72
C MET A 1 -30.38 -27.40 -39.44
N GLN A 2 -29.84 -28.55 -38.99
CA GLN A 2 -30.34 -29.25 -37.78
C GLN A 2 -30.39 -28.40 -36.49
N HIS A 3 -29.38 -27.58 -36.20
CA HIS A 3 -29.39 -26.70 -35.00
C HIS A 3 -30.45 -25.60 -35.06
N HIS A 4 -30.60 -24.94 -36.21
CA HIS A 4 -31.59 -23.87 -36.39
C HIS A 4 -33.03 -24.41 -36.27
N GLU A 5 -33.30 -25.60 -36.82
CA GLU A 5 -34.59 -26.28 -36.68
C GLU A 5 -34.89 -26.67 -35.21
N HIS A 6 -33.88 -27.12 -34.47
CA HIS A 6 -33.98 -27.38 -33.03
C HIS A 6 -34.36 -26.11 -32.25
N ILE A 7 -33.65 -25.01 -32.46
CA ILE A 7 -33.93 -23.73 -31.79
C ILE A 7 -35.34 -23.20 -32.12
N LEU A 8 -35.76 -23.28 -33.39
CA LEU A 8 -37.12 -22.89 -33.79
C LEU A 8 -38.20 -23.77 -33.14
N LYS A 9 -37.96 -25.07 -33.00
CA LYS A 9 -38.86 -26.00 -32.33
C LYS A 9 -39.02 -25.64 -30.84
N LEU A 10 -37.92 -25.35 -30.15
CA LEU A 10 -37.94 -24.92 -28.75
C LEU A 10 -38.71 -23.61 -28.60
N LYS A 11 -38.35 -22.58 -29.37
CA LYS A 11 -39.00 -21.25 -29.31
C LYS A 11 -40.51 -21.31 -29.57
N LYS A 12 -40.96 -22.15 -30.51
CA LYS A 12 -42.40 -22.34 -30.78
C LYS A 12 -43.14 -23.06 -29.66
N SER A 13 -42.45 -23.79 -28.78
CA SER A 13 -43.06 -24.47 -27.64
C SER A 13 -43.26 -23.56 -26.43
N HIS A 14 -42.63 -22.38 -26.42
CA HIS A 14 -42.78 -21.41 -25.34
C HIS A 14 -44.17 -20.80 -25.33
N THR A 15 -44.84 -20.87 -24.18
CA THR A 15 -46.18 -20.28 -24.00
C THR A 15 -46.12 -19.25 -22.88
N PRO A 16 -46.12 -17.93 -23.18
CA PRO A 16 -46.15 -16.89 -22.16
C PRO A 16 -47.49 -16.91 -21.41
N TYR A 17 -47.42 -16.90 -20.07
CA TYR A 17 -48.61 -16.84 -19.21
C TYR A 17 -48.62 -15.63 -18.26
N HIS A 18 -47.54 -14.84 -18.26
CA HIS A 18 -47.46 -13.56 -17.57
C HIS A 18 -46.60 -12.60 -18.38
N GLN A 19 -47.00 -11.33 -18.44
CA GLN A 19 -46.26 -10.26 -19.11
C GLN A 19 -46.29 -8.99 -18.26
N PHE A 20 -45.19 -8.26 -18.25
CA PHE A 20 -45.03 -7.02 -17.50
C PHE A 20 -44.13 -6.05 -18.26
N THR A 21 -44.44 -4.76 -18.26
CA THR A 21 -43.62 -3.72 -18.89
C THR A 21 -43.03 -2.78 -17.84
N PHE A 22 -41.84 -2.27 -18.11
CA PHE A 22 -41.12 -1.36 -17.22
C PHE A 22 -40.25 -0.37 -17.99
N ASP A 23 -40.15 0.85 -17.46
CA ASP A 23 -39.26 1.87 -18.01
C ASP A 23 -37.82 1.69 -17.53
N LYS A 24 -36.86 2.10 -18.36
CA LYS A 24 -35.47 2.28 -17.93
C LYS A 24 -35.34 3.54 -17.09
N VAL A 25 -34.58 3.44 -16.01
CA VAL A 25 -34.23 4.61 -15.18
C VAL A 25 -32.75 4.93 -15.26
N LYS A 26 -32.43 6.22 -15.20
CA LYS A 26 -31.06 6.70 -15.11
C LYS A 26 -30.50 6.39 -13.71
N LEU A 27 -29.32 5.78 -13.67
CA LEU A 27 -28.65 5.50 -12.40
C LEU A 27 -28.17 6.79 -11.75
N HIS A 28 -28.50 6.99 -10.47
CA HIS A 28 -27.97 8.08 -9.66
C HIS A 28 -26.99 7.52 -8.63
N ARG A 29 -25.72 7.93 -8.70
CA ARG A 29 -24.62 7.40 -7.86
C ARG A 29 -24.54 5.86 -7.84
N GLY A 30 -24.87 5.22 -8.96
CA GLY A 30 -24.87 3.77 -9.09
C GLY A 30 -26.13 3.05 -8.59
N TYR A 31 -27.21 3.77 -8.28
CA TYR A 31 -28.50 3.18 -7.88
C TYR A 31 -29.60 3.51 -8.88
N SER A 32 -30.44 2.52 -9.18
CA SER A 32 -31.71 2.69 -9.92
C SER A 32 -32.87 3.03 -8.99
N ASN A 33 -32.68 2.80 -7.68
CA ASN A 33 -33.67 2.92 -6.62
C ASN A 33 -34.92 2.03 -6.78
N ARG A 34 -34.80 0.93 -7.53
CA ARG A 34 -35.93 0.01 -7.81
C ARG A 34 -35.53 -1.43 -7.59
N ILE A 35 -36.48 -2.24 -7.14
CA ILE A 35 -36.35 -3.68 -6.91
C ILE A 35 -37.45 -4.38 -7.70
N LEU A 36 -37.09 -5.39 -8.48
CA LEU A 36 -38.04 -6.17 -9.26
C LEU A 36 -38.54 -7.36 -8.42
N ARG A 37 -39.81 -7.38 -8.02
CA ARG A 37 -40.39 -8.49 -7.25
C ARG A 37 -41.33 -9.31 -8.15
N ILE A 38 -41.13 -10.63 -8.17
CA ILE A 38 -41.90 -11.58 -8.98
C ILE A 38 -42.51 -12.64 -8.04
N ASP A 39 -43.83 -12.77 -8.08
CA ASP A 39 -44.57 -13.84 -7.39
C ASP A 39 -45.10 -14.84 -8.42
N LEU A 40 -44.46 -16.01 -8.47
CA LEU A 40 -44.78 -17.06 -9.44
C LEU A 40 -46.15 -17.70 -9.19
N SER A 41 -46.57 -17.79 -7.94
CA SER A 41 -47.85 -18.40 -7.59
C SER A 41 -49.02 -17.48 -7.94
N LYS A 42 -48.84 -16.16 -7.71
CA LYS A 42 -49.85 -15.14 -8.04
C LYS A 42 -49.79 -14.65 -9.48
N LYS A 43 -48.75 -14.98 -10.24
CA LYS A 43 -48.47 -14.46 -11.58
C LYS A 43 -48.44 -12.92 -11.56
N GLU A 44 -47.71 -12.37 -10.59
CA GLU A 44 -47.66 -10.93 -10.34
C GLU A 44 -46.21 -10.44 -10.39
N THR A 45 -45.99 -9.28 -11.01
CA THR A 45 -44.71 -8.56 -10.99
C THR A 45 -44.94 -7.16 -10.45
N THR A 46 -44.16 -6.76 -9.44
CA THR A 46 -44.23 -5.44 -8.82
C THR A 46 -42.84 -4.80 -8.74
N ILE A 47 -42.82 -3.47 -8.71
CA ILE A 47 -41.59 -2.69 -8.51
C ILE A 47 -41.63 -2.09 -7.11
N LEU A 48 -40.69 -2.50 -6.27
CA LEU A 48 -40.52 -1.96 -4.93
C LEU A 48 -39.44 -0.87 -4.91
N PRO A 49 -39.52 0.13 -4.01
CA PRO A 49 -38.48 1.14 -3.88
C PRO A 49 -37.26 0.59 -3.14
N VAL A 50 -36.06 1.03 -3.52
CA VAL A 50 -34.90 0.98 -2.62
C VAL A 50 -34.98 2.22 -1.74
N THR A 51 -35.23 2.02 -0.44
CA THR A 51 -35.40 3.13 0.51
C THR A 51 -34.06 3.81 0.82
N GLN A 52 -34.12 5.02 1.37
CA GLN A 52 -32.92 5.71 1.84
C GLN A 52 -32.27 4.96 3.01
N GLU A 53 -33.09 4.44 3.93
CA GLU A 53 -32.64 3.58 5.03
C GLU A 53 -31.85 2.37 4.56
N MET A 54 -32.33 1.67 3.51
CA MET A 54 -31.58 0.54 2.93
C MET A 54 -30.19 0.98 2.49
N LYS A 55 -30.05 2.13 1.83
CA LYS A 55 -28.74 2.65 1.34
C LYS A 55 -27.80 3.09 2.46
N ASP A 56 -28.37 3.63 3.54
CA ASP A 56 -27.60 4.11 4.69
C ASP A 56 -27.07 2.93 5.53
N LEU A 57 -27.88 1.88 5.70
CA LEU A 57 -27.47 0.66 6.39
C LEU A 57 -26.62 -0.27 5.51
N PHE A 58 -26.96 -0.35 4.22
CA PHE A 58 -26.39 -1.29 3.27
C PHE A 58 -26.06 -0.61 1.95
N VAL A 59 -24.79 -0.68 1.54
CA VAL A 59 -24.33 -0.10 0.25
C VAL A 59 -24.89 -0.84 -0.98
N GLY A 60 -25.58 -1.98 -0.82
CA GLY A 60 -26.07 -2.83 -1.90
C GLY A 60 -25.52 -4.26 -1.82
N GLY A 61 -25.63 -5.03 -2.91
CA GLY A 61 -25.17 -6.42 -2.96
C GLY A 61 -25.75 -7.27 -1.82
N LYS A 62 -24.87 -7.95 -1.06
CA LYS A 62 -25.28 -8.86 0.02
C LYS A 62 -26.21 -8.20 1.04
N GLY A 63 -26.01 -6.92 1.37
CA GLY A 63 -26.84 -6.23 2.34
C GLY A 63 -28.30 -6.10 1.88
N PHE A 64 -28.51 -5.73 0.61
CA PHE A 64 -29.86 -5.67 0.02
C PHE A 64 -30.50 -7.04 -0.08
N ASP A 65 -29.75 -8.07 -0.51
CA ASP A 65 -30.28 -9.43 -0.58
C ASP A 65 -30.73 -9.96 0.78
N MET A 66 -29.92 -9.75 1.82
CA MET A 66 -30.28 -10.15 3.17
C MET A 66 -31.50 -9.38 3.66
N TRP A 67 -31.54 -8.05 3.48
CA TRP A 67 -32.70 -7.22 3.81
C TRP A 67 -33.98 -7.79 3.17
N LEU A 68 -33.96 -8.00 1.86
CA LEU A 68 -35.10 -8.49 1.10
C LEU A 68 -35.51 -9.89 1.52
N THR A 69 -34.54 -10.76 1.79
CA THR A 69 -34.82 -12.10 2.30
C THR A 69 -35.59 -12.03 3.61
N PHE A 70 -35.17 -11.17 4.55
CA PHE A 70 -35.86 -10.99 5.84
C PHE A 70 -37.26 -10.39 5.72
N GLN A 71 -37.55 -9.64 4.66
CA GLN A 71 -38.90 -9.08 4.45
C GLN A 71 -39.90 -10.11 3.91
N GLU A 72 -39.42 -11.18 3.28
CA GLU A 72 -40.28 -12.19 2.63
C GLU A 72 -40.51 -13.45 3.48
N ILE A 73 -39.69 -13.67 4.53
CA ILE A 73 -39.74 -14.88 5.35
C ILE A 73 -40.34 -14.60 6.74
N ASP A 74 -40.83 -15.67 7.34
CA ASP A 74 -41.26 -15.76 8.74
C ASP A 74 -40.55 -16.93 9.44
N GLN A 75 -40.90 -17.16 10.71
CA GLN A 75 -40.34 -18.24 11.53
C GLN A 75 -40.63 -19.66 11.01
N ASP A 76 -41.67 -19.82 10.19
CA ASP A 76 -42.14 -21.12 9.68
C ASP A 76 -41.63 -21.40 8.27
N THR A 77 -40.93 -20.44 7.67
CA THR A 77 -40.40 -20.55 6.31
C THR A 77 -39.27 -21.58 6.25
N LYS A 78 -39.46 -22.62 5.43
CA LYS A 78 -38.48 -23.67 5.14
C LYS A 78 -37.88 -23.47 3.76
N TRP A 79 -36.82 -24.21 3.44
CA TRP A 79 -36.13 -24.09 2.16
C TRP A 79 -37.02 -24.37 0.93
N ASP A 80 -38.05 -25.21 1.10
CA ASP A 80 -39.01 -25.62 0.07
C ASP A 80 -40.37 -24.92 0.19
N SER A 81 -40.50 -23.95 1.11
CA SER A 81 -41.71 -23.14 1.22
C SER A 81 -41.88 -22.22 0.02
N ASP A 82 -43.12 -21.93 -0.35
CA ASP A 82 -43.45 -21.03 -1.45
C ASP A 82 -42.93 -19.60 -1.20
N ASN A 83 -43.01 -19.15 0.05
CA ASN A 83 -42.50 -17.84 0.50
C ASN A 83 -40.98 -17.79 0.73
N ASN A 84 -40.21 -18.89 0.62
CA ASN A 84 -38.75 -18.80 0.62
C ASN A 84 -38.28 -18.02 -0.62
N PRO A 85 -37.70 -16.83 -0.49
CA PRO A 85 -37.34 -16.01 -1.63
C PRO A 85 -36.03 -16.47 -2.26
N ILE A 86 -35.87 -16.21 -3.55
CA ILE A 86 -34.56 -16.15 -4.19
C ILE A 86 -34.31 -14.68 -4.53
N CYS A 87 -33.45 -14.02 -3.75
CA CYS A 87 -33.08 -12.62 -4.01
C CYS A 87 -31.78 -12.58 -4.81
N PHE A 88 -31.68 -11.62 -5.74
CA PHE A 88 -30.50 -11.32 -6.53
C PHE A 88 -30.16 -9.84 -6.37
N SER A 89 -28.93 -9.51 -5.97
CA SER A 89 -28.53 -8.11 -5.80
C SER A 89 -27.13 -7.82 -6.35
N VAL A 90 -26.95 -6.58 -6.79
CA VAL A 90 -25.71 -6.06 -7.35
C VAL A 90 -25.26 -4.81 -6.60
N GLY A 91 -23.95 -4.67 -6.42
CA GLY A 91 -23.38 -3.47 -5.82
C GLY A 91 -23.55 -2.22 -6.70
N PRO A 92 -23.37 -1.01 -6.15
CA PRO A 92 -23.52 0.25 -6.88
C PRO A 92 -22.41 0.48 -7.92
N LEU A 93 -21.29 -0.24 -7.77
CA LEU A 93 -20.20 -0.29 -8.76
C LEU A 93 -20.42 -1.37 -9.84
N GLY A 94 -21.60 -1.99 -9.86
CA GLY A 94 -21.99 -2.97 -10.86
C GLY A 94 -22.04 -2.34 -12.25
N GLY A 95 -21.42 -2.98 -13.25
CA GLY A 95 -21.48 -2.52 -14.64
C GLY A 95 -20.14 -2.37 -15.33
N THR A 96 -19.07 -2.11 -14.60
CA THR A 96 -17.73 -2.03 -15.20
C THR A 96 -17.08 -3.41 -15.18
N THR A 97 -17.65 -4.38 -15.92
CA THR A 97 -17.29 -5.82 -15.92
C THR A 97 -15.79 -6.09 -16.14
N SER A 98 -15.12 -5.09 -16.66
CA SER A 98 -13.70 -4.91 -16.79
C SER A 98 -12.87 -4.91 -15.50
N PHE A 99 -13.42 -4.48 -14.38
CA PHE A 99 -12.76 -4.48 -13.07
C PHE A 99 -13.13 -5.73 -12.26
N PRO A 100 -12.16 -6.41 -11.63
CA PRO A 100 -12.45 -7.52 -10.73
C PRO A 100 -13.46 -7.12 -9.64
N GLY A 101 -14.58 -7.84 -9.56
CA GLY A 101 -15.63 -7.60 -8.57
C GLY A 101 -16.82 -6.77 -9.05
N ALA A 102 -16.70 -6.01 -10.14
CA ALA A 102 -17.78 -5.16 -10.67
C ALA A 102 -18.84 -5.90 -11.52
N GLY A 103 -18.63 -7.20 -11.79
CA GLY A 103 -19.61 -8.10 -12.40
C GLY A 103 -20.22 -9.10 -11.41
N LYS A 104 -20.12 -8.86 -10.10
CA LYS A 104 -20.64 -9.79 -9.09
C LYS A 104 -22.14 -9.60 -8.86
N THR A 105 -22.84 -10.72 -8.82
CA THR A 105 -24.22 -10.85 -8.32
C THR A 105 -24.16 -11.63 -7.02
N ILE A 106 -24.87 -11.17 -6.01
CA ILE A 106 -25.16 -11.95 -4.81
C ILE A 106 -26.53 -12.59 -5.00
N VAL A 107 -26.69 -13.80 -4.48
CA VAL A 107 -27.96 -14.51 -4.45
C VAL A 107 -28.21 -15.05 -3.06
N THR A 108 -29.41 -14.92 -2.51
CA THR A 108 -29.79 -15.45 -1.19
C THR A 108 -31.06 -16.27 -1.23
N ALA A 109 -31.12 -17.29 -0.36
CA ALA A 109 -32.32 -18.06 -0.03
C ALA A 109 -32.12 -18.77 1.32
N ILE A 110 -33.18 -19.34 1.90
CA ILE A 110 -33.03 -20.35 2.97
C ILE A 110 -32.49 -21.64 2.35
N SER A 111 -31.38 -22.12 2.91
CA SER A 111 -30.61 -23.24 2.36
C SER A 111 -31.30 -24.59 2.62
N PRO A 112 -31.46 -25.46 1.61
CA PRO A 112 -31.82 -26.86 1.80
C PRO A 112 -30.80 -27.67 2.61
N ALA A 113 -29.53 -27.27 2.60
CA ALA A 113 -28.46 -27.99 3.28
C ALA A 113 -28.40 -27.68 4.79
N THR A 114 -28.69 -26.42 5.17
CA THR A 114 -28.49 -25.96 6.56
C THR A 114 -29.75 -25.43 7.23
N ALA A 115 -30.87 -25.30 6.51
CA ALA A 115 -32.11 -24.67 6.99
C ALA A 115 -31.90 -23.22 7.52
N SER A 116 -30.81 -22.56 7.10
CA SER A 116 -30.50 -21.18 7.47
C SER A 116 -30.44 -20.31 6.22
N ILE A 117 -30.60 -18.99 6.38
CA ILE A 117 -30.35 -18.03 5.30
C ILE A 117 -28.90 -18.18 4.84
N MET A 118 -28.70 -18.33 3.54
CA MET A 118 -27.39 -18.45 2.93
C MET A 118 -27.29 -17.55 1.70
N ASP A 119 -26.23 -16.74 1.64
CA ASP A 119 -25.87 -16.01 0.43
C ASP A 119 -24.90 -16.82 -0.43
N SER A 120 -24.80 -16.51 -1.72
CA SER A 120 -23.81 -17.08 -2.63
C SER A 120 -23.42 -16.01 -3.63
N ASN A 121 -22.14 -15.93 -3.99
CA ASN A 121 -21.65 -14.89 -4.89
C ASN A 121 -21.22 -15.52 -6.22
N VAL A 122 -21.52 -14.84 -7.32
CA VAL A 122 -21.17 -15.29 -8.65
C VAL A 122 -20.81 -14.10 -9.53
N GLY A 123 -19.76 -14.24 -10.33
CA GLY A 123 -19.45 -13.23 -11.35
C GLY A 123 -20.26 -13.48 -12.62
N GLY A 124 -20.37 -12.49 -13.50
CA GLY A 124 -21.04 -12.67 -14.78
C GLY A 124 -21.60 -11.35 -15.29
N TYR A 125 -22.50 -11.45 -16.27
CA TYR A 125 -23.18 -10.28 -16.83
C TYR A 125 -24.60 -10.09 -16.31
N PHE A 126 -25.21 -11.10 -15.67
CA PHE A 126 -26.56 -11.01 -15.13
C PHE A 126 -26.80 -9.81 -14.20
N GLY A 127 -26.07 -9.68 -13.09
CA GLY A 127 -26.23 -8.57 -12.14
C GLY A 127 -26.04 -7.19 -12.79
N PRO A 128 -24.98 -6.97 -13.59
CA PRO A 128 -24.85 -5.78 -14.42
C PRO A 128 -26.03 -5.54 -15.37
N TYR A 129 -26.49 -6.57 -16.09
CA TYR A 129 -27.62 -6.44 -17.02
C TYR A 129 -28.91 -6.10 -16.27
N LEU A 130 -29.13 -6.65 -15.08
CA LEU A 130 -30.26 -6.32 -14.21
C LEU A 130 -30.18 -4.85 -13.74
N LYS A 131 -28.98 -4.39 -13.35
CA LYS A 131 -28.73 -2.99 -12.96
C LYS A 131 -29.13 -2.02 -14.07
N PHE A 132 -28.67 -2.27 -15.29
CA PHE A 132 -28.94 -1.42 -16.43
C PHE A 132 -30.32 -1.64 -17.06
N ALA A 133 -31.01 -2.73 -16.71
CA ALA A 133 -32.46 -2.82 -16.90
C ALA A 133 -33.22 -1.84 -15.97
N GLY A 134 -32.53 -1.36 -14.93
CA GLY A 134 -33.02 -0.35 -14.00
C GLY A 134 -33.51 -0.93 -12.68
N PHE A 135 -32.90 -2.02 -12.22
CA PHE A 135 -33.20 -2.66 -10.94
C PHE A 135 -31.92 -2.93 -10.14
N ASP A 136 -31.90 -2.52 -8.87
CA ASP A 136 -30.78 -2.73 -7.95
C ASP A 136 -30.77 -4.14 -7.35
N ALA A 137 -31.96 -4.76 -7.29
CA ALA A 137 -32.16 -6.12 -6.86
C ALA A 137 -33.41 -6.74 -7.53
N MET A 138 -33.51 -8.06 -7.47
CA MET A 138 -34.69 -8.83 -7.89
C MET A 138 -35.03 -9.87 -6.83
N VAL A 139 -36.32 -10.09 -6.57
CA VAL A 139 -36.84 -11.05 -5.59
C VAL A 139 -37.83 -11.98 -6.29
N ILE A 140 -37.66 -13.29 -6.11
CA ILE A 140 -38.58 -14.30 -6.64
C ILE A 140 -39.18 -15.11 -5.49
N VAL A 141 -40.50 -15.12 -5.39
CA VAL A 141 -41.28 -15.95 -4.46
C VAL A 141 -42.32 -16.78 -5.20
N GLY A 142 -43.00 -17.68 -4.49
CA GLY A 142 -43.98 -18.60 -5.06
C GLY A 142 -43.36 -19.75 -5.83
N LYS A 143 -44.20 -20.56 -6.48
CA LYS A 143 -43.81 -21.66 -7.37
C LYS A 143 -44.62 -21.59 -8.66
N ALA A 144 -43.96 -21.81 -9.79
CA ALA A 144 -44.65 -21.86 -11.07
C ALA A 144 -45.48 -23.16 -11.21
N GLN A 145 -46.57 -23.09 -11.97
CA GLN A 145 -47.46 -24.24 -12.22
C GLN A 145 -46.85 -25.28 -13.18
N ALA A 146 -45.87 -24.87 -13.98
CA ALA A 146 -45.13 -25.70 -14.91
C ALA A 146 -43.66 -25.26 -14.95
N ASP A 147 -42.79 -26.07 -15.54
CA ASP A 147 -41.41 -25.67 -15.80
C ASP A 147 -41.37 -24.40 -16.65
N SER A 148 -40.80 -23.35 -16.07
CA SER A 148 -40.92 -21.99 -16.59
C SER A 148 -39.57 -21.30 -16.78
N ILE A 149 -39.56 -20.35 -17.70
CA ILE A 149 -38.46 -19.43 -17.95
C ILE A 149 -38.95 -18.00 -17.69
N ILE A 150 -38.14 -17.23 -16.98
CA ILE A 150 -38.36 -15.79 -16.84
C ILE A 150 -37.46 -15.10 -17.86
N TYR A 151 -38.05 -14.35 -18.80
CA TYR A 151 -37.31 -13.57 -19.78
C TYR A 151 -37.45 -12.08 -19.49
N ILE A 152 -36.31 -11.39 -19.34
CA ILE A 152 -36.22 -9.95 -19.13
C ILE A 152 -35.58 -9.33 -20.37
N ASP A 153 -36.39 -8.70 -21.20
CA ASP A 153 -35.93 -7.88 -22.32
C ASP A 153 -35.71 -6.46 -21.84
N ALA A 154 -34.51 -6.18 -21.35
CA ALA A 154 -34.16 -4.82 -20.97
C ALA A 154 -34.06 -3.90 -22.19
N VAL A 155 -33.93 -4.38 -23.42
CA VAL A 155 -33.89 -3.50 -24.60
C VAL A 155 -35.26 -2.89 -24.83
N LYS A 156 -36.31 -3.71 -24.76
CA LYS A 156 -37.71 -3.31 -24.94
C LYS A 156 -38.41 -2.83 -23.67
N GLY A 157 -37.83 -3.10 -22.50
CA GLY A 157 -38.46 -2.76 -21.21
C GLY A 157 -39.62 -3.69 -20.89
N SER A 158 -39.44 -5.00 -21.11
CA SER A 158 -40.49 -6.00 -20.88
C SER A 158 -39.97 -7.23 -20.15
N LEU A 159 -40.86 -7.89 -19.42
CA LEU A 159 -40.64 -9.15 -18.75
C LEU A 159 -41.77 -10.12 -19.13
N SER A 160 -41.42 -11.36 -19.43
CA SER A 160 -42.38 -12.45 -19.62
C SER A 160 -42.03 -13.64 -18.72
N ILE A 161 -43.05 -14.40 -18.32
CA ILE A 161 -42.88 -15.72 -17.73
C ILE A 161 -43.53 -16.73 -18.67
N GLU A 162 -42.73 -17.68 -19.13
CA GLU A 162 -43.05 -18.58 -20.24
C GLU A 162 -42.97 -20.03 -19.79
N ALA A 163 -43.99 -20.83 -20.10
CA ALA A 163 -43.90 -22.27 -19.95
C ALA A 163 -42.98 -22.84 -21.02
N ALA A 164 -42.02 -23.66 -20.60
CA ALA A 164 -40.90 -24.12 -21.44
C ALA A 164 -40.75 -25.65 -21.32
N PRO A 165 -41.54 -26.43 -22.08
CA PRO A 165 -41.66 -27.87 -21.86
C PRO A 165 -40.53 -28.69 -22.50
N LEU A 166 -39.93 -28.23 -23.60
CA LEU A 166 -39.03 -29.05 -24.43
C LEU A 166 -37.53 -28.89 -24.10
N GLU A 167 -37.17 -27.88 -23.32
CA GLU A 167 -35.78 -27.55 -22.99
C GLU A 167 -35.16 -28.64 -22.12
N GLN A 168 -33.94 -29.06 -22.47
CA GLN A 168 -33.14 -29.93 -21.62
C GLN A 168 -32.74 -29.21 -20.33
N LEU A 169 -32.58 -29.97 -19.24
CA LEU A 169 -32.20 -29.40 -17.94
C LEU A 169 -30.69 -29.28 -17.75
N ASP A 170 -29.88 -29.85 -18.64
CA ASP A 170 -28.43 -29.73 -18.55
C ASP A 170 -28.00 -28.29 -18.76
N SER A 171 -27.34 -27.72 -17.74
CA SER A 171 -27.11 -26.27 -17.68
C SER A 171 -26.28 -25.70 -18.84
N HIS A 172 -25.42 -26.52 -19.44
CA HIS A 172 -24.64 -26.12 -20.61
C HIS A 172 -25.50 -26.05 -21.88
N ILE A 173 -26.39 -27.03 -22.08
CA ILE A 173 -27.30 -27.11 -23.22
C ILE A 173 -28.35 -26.01 -23.15
N ILE A 174 -29.05 -25.89 -22.01
CA ILE A 174 -30.12 -24.90 -21.88
C ILE A 174 -29.62 -23.47 -22.03
N ALA A 175 -28.42 -23.16 -21.55
CA ALA A 175 -27.90 -21.80 -21.68
C ALA A 175 -27.43 -21.48 -23.10
N GLU A 176 -26.93 -22.45 -23.86
CA GLU A 176 -26.64 -22.27 -25.29
C GLU A 176 -27.93 -22.09 -26.08
N ASP A 177 -28.91 -22.99 -25.88
CA ASP A 177 -30.21 -22.92 -26.55
C ASP A 177 -30.91 -21.59 -26.26
N LEU A 178 -30.98 -21.16 -24.99
CA LEU A 178 -31.63 -19.89 -24.64
C LEU A 178 -30.84 -18.66 -25.10
N THR A 179 -29.52 -18.75 -25.18
CA THR A 179 -28.72 -17.67 -25.80
C THR A 179 -29.08 -17.51 -27.26
N ASP A 180 -29.26 -18.62 -27.99
CA ASP A 180 -29.65 -18.61 -29.40
C ASP A 180 -31.13 -18.22 -29.62
N ILE A 181 -32.04 -18.59 -28.71
CA ILE A 181 -33.48 -18.27 -28.81
C ILE A 181 -33.75 -16.77 -28.69
N TYR A 182 -33.07 -16.09 -27.75
CA TYR A 182 -33.34 -14.70 -27.38
C TYR A 182 -32.35 -13.67 -28.00
N ALA A 183 -31.28 -14.13 -28.65
CA ALA A 183 -30.43 -13.26 -29.46
C ALA A 183 -31.09 -12.95 -30.81
N ASP A 184 -30.93 -11.71 -31.31
CA ASP A 184 -31.43 -11.32 -32.63
C ASP A 184 -30.49 -11.83 -33.76
N ASP A 185 -29.19 -11.90 -33.48
CA ASP A 185 -28.14 -12.37 -34.38
C ASP A 185 -26.94 -12.94 -33.57
N ASP A 186 -25.93 -13.46 -34.27
CA ASP A 186 -24.73 -14.04 -33.63
C ASP A 186 -23.93 -13.04 -32.79
N LEU A 187 -23.93 -11.75 -33.13
CA LEU A 187 -23.26 -10.72 -32.35
C LEU A 187 -24.06 -10.37 -31.10
N ASP A 188 -25.38 -10.45 -31.15
CA ASP A 188 -26.29 -10.17 -30.05
C ASP A 188 -26.24 -11.24 -28.95
N LYS A 189 -25.71 -12.44 -29.23
CA LYS A 189 -25.47 -13.49 -28.21
C LYS A 189 -24.67 -13.00 -27.00
N ARG A 190 -23.77 -12.03 -27.19
CA ARG A 190 -22.99 -11.40 -26.10
C ARG A 190 -23.84 -10.59 -25.12
N ASN A 191 -25.03 -10.17 -25.55
CA ASN A 191 -25.97 -9.35 -24.80
C ASN A 191 -26.96 -10.19 -23.98
N ILE A 192 -26.86 -11.53 -24.07
CA ILE A 192 -27.67 -12.47 -23.32
C ILE A 192 -26.88 -13.03 -22.13
N SER A 193 -27.55 -13.09 -20.97
CA SER A 193 -27.05 -13.82 -19.80
C SER A 193 -28.16 -14.71 -19.27
N VAL A 194 -27.83 -15.97 -19.02
CA VAL A 194 -28.76 -17.01 -18.58
C VAL A 194 -28.37 -17.48 -17.18
N VAL A 195 -29.30 -17.48 -16.25
CA VAL A 195 -29.18 -18.13 -14.94
C VAL A 195 -29.96 -19.42 -14.99
N SER A 196 -29.31 -20.57 -14.83
CA SER A 196 -29.95 -21.89 -14.88
C SER A 196 -29.52 -22.80 -13.74
N ALA A 197 -30.29 -23.85 -13.46
CA ALA A 197 -29.93 -24.90 -12.52
C ALA A 197 -30.10 -26.26 -13.20
N GLY A 198 -29.09 -27.12 -13.04
CA GLY A 198 -29.06 -28.44 -13.69
C GLY A 198 -30.04 -29.43 -13.07
N SER A 199 -30.30 -30.53 -13.78
CA SER A 199 -31.11 -31.68 -13.33
C SER A 199 -30.70 -32.21 -11.95
N ALA A 200 -29.39 -32.22 -11.65
CA ALA A 200 -28.86 -32.61 -10.34
C ALA A 200 -29.45 -31.79 -9.17
N SER A 201 -29.91 -30.56 -9.42
CA SER A 201 -30.51 -29.70 -8.38
C SER A 201 -31.89 -30.19 -7.92
N GLU A 202 -32.54 -31.09 -8.67
CA GLU A 202 -33.81 -31.73 -8.28
C GLU A 202 -33.58 -32.92 -7.33
N HIS A 203 -32.37 -33.47 -7.34
CA HIS A 203 -32.01 -34.69 -6.60
C HIS A 203 -30.95 -34.45 -5.53
N SER A 204 -30.48 -33.21 -5.36
CA SER A 204 -29.45 -32.82 -4.40
C SER A 204 -29.86 -31.59 -3.62
N ARG A 205 -29.48 -31.54 -2.33
CA ARG A 205 -29.59 -30.34 -1.48
C ARG A 205 -28.46 -29.33 -1.70
N MET A 206 -27.53 -29.61 -2.61
CA MET A 206 -26.42 -28.72 -2.99
C MET A 206 -26.47 -28.35 -4.47
N GLY A 207 -27.67 -28.05 -4.99
CA GLY A 207 -27.86 -27.57 -6.36
C GLY A 207 -27.16 -26.24 -6.61
N LEU A 208 -26.57 -26.10 -7.79
CA LEU A 208 -25.82 -24.91 -8.20
C LEU A 208 -26.65 -24.02 -9.12
N LEU A 209 -26.57 -22.70 -8.93
CA LEU A 209 -26.99 -21.75 -9.97
C LEU A 209 -25.82 -21.46 -10.90
N ASN A 210 -26.05 -21.58 -12.20
CA ASN A 210 -25.08 -21.36 -13.25
C ASN A 210 -25.42 -20.06 -13.98
N PHE A 211 -24.50 -19.11 -13.94
CA PHE A 211 -24.62 -17.80 -14.58
C PHE A 211 -23.78 -17.82 -15.85
N SER A 212 -24.44 -17.71 -17.00
CA SER A 212 -23.78 -17.73 -18.29
C SER A 212 -23.29 -16.35 -18.71
N PHE A 213 -22.21 -16.35 -19.49
CA PHE A 213 -21.79 -15.25 -20.35
C PHE A 213 -21.29 -15.85 -21.67
N PHE A 214 -21.59 -15.20 -22.79
CA PHE A 214 -21.17 -15.70 -24.09
C PHE A 214 -19.72 -15.31 -24.42
N ASP A 215 -18.89 -16.30 -24.73
CA ASP A 215 -17.51 -16.10 -25.20
C ASP A 215 -17.50 -16.10 -26.73
N TRP A 216 -17.68 -14.91 -27.32
CA TRP A 216 -17.71 -14.72 -28.78
C TRP A 216 -16.45 -15.18 -29.51
N ARG A 217 -15.29 -15.29 -28.83
CA ARG A 217 -14.06 -15.81 -29.45
C ARG A 217 -14.08 -17.32 -29.62
N ARG A 218 -14.79 -18.00 -28.73
CA ARG A 218 -14.94 -19.46 -28.72
C ARG A 218 -16.33 -19.90 -29.19
N ASN A 219 -17.21 -18.93 -29.47
CA ASN A 219 -18.59 -19.13 -29.88
C ASN A 219 -19.36 -20.09 -28.95
N VAL A 220 -19.23 -19.90 -27.63
CA VAL A 220 -19.79 -20.83 -26.63
C VAL A 220 -20.25 -20.09 -25.37
N ALA A 221 -21.30 -20.58 -24.72
CA ALA A 221 -21.71 -20.09 -23.40
C ALA A 221 -20.74 -20.60 -22.33
N ARG A 222 -20.25 -19.70 -21.47
CA ARG A 222 -19.34 -20.00 -20.36
C ARG A 222 -20.02 -19.70 -19.05
N PHE A 223 -19.67 -20.45 -18.01
CA PHE A 223 -20.38 -20.41 -16.73
C PHE A 223 -19.52 -19.91 -15.60
N LYS A 224 -20.18 -19.27 -14.64
CA LYS A 224 -19.73 -19.10 -13.26
C LYS A 224 -20.84 -19.59 -12.36
N GLN A 225 -20.49 -20.13 -11.20
CA GLN A 225 -21.45 -20.81 -10.34
C GLN A 225 -21.63 -20.09 -9.00
N ALA A 226 -22.88 -19.96 -8.58
CA ALA A 226 -23.25 -19.66 -7.21
C ALA A 226 -23.56 -21.00 -6.50
N GLY A 227 -22.57 -21.56 -5.82
CA GLY A 227 -22.67 -22.93 -5.26
C GLY A 227 -22.92 -23.04 -3.77
N ARG A 228 -22.75 -21.96 -3.00
CA ARG A 228 -22.96 -22.02 -1.55
C ARG A 228 -24.46 -22.13 -1.21
N GLY A 229 -24.80 -23.02 -0.29
CA GLY A 229 -26.14 -23.12 0.27
C GLY A 229 -27.17 -23.89 -0.55
N GLY A 230 -26.83 -24.41 -1.73
CA GLY A 230 -27.78 -25.20 -2.52
C GLY A 230 -28.93 -24.39 -3.13
N ILE A 231 -28.72 -23.11 -3.44
CA ILE A 231 -29.77 -22.21 -3.97
C ILE A 231 -30.32 -22.72 -5.32
N GLY A 232 -29.53 -23.46 -6.12
CA GLY A 232 -30.02 -24.08 -7.36
C GLY A 232 -31.13 -25.11 -7.12
N THR A 233 -31.14 -25.76 -5.96
CA THR A 233 -32.21 -26.67 -5.54
C THR A 233 -33.50 -25.89 -5.24
N VAL A 234 -33.39 -24.75 -4.54
CA VAL A 234 -34.54 -23.85 -4.30
C VAL A 234 -35.10 -23.35 -5.63
N PHE A 235 -34.22 -23.00 -6.57
CA PHE A 235 -34.60 -22.55 -7.92
C PHE A 235 -35.40 -23.60 -8.70
N ARG A 236 -34.96 -24.86 -8.71
CA ARG A 236 -35.72 -25.96 -9.33
C ARG A 236 -36.99 -26.32 -8.56
N ASN A 237 -36.99 -26.22 -7.23
CA ASN A 237 -38.19 -26.42 -6.40
C ASN A 237 -39.30 -25.42 -6.74
N LYS A 238 -38.94 -24.20 -7.18
CA LYS A 238 -39.86 -23.19 -7.71
C LYS A 238 -40.31 -23.41 -9.17
N LYS A 239 -39.91 -24.53 -9.79
CA LYS A 239 -40.19 -24.89 -11.19
C LYS A 239 -39.60 -23.91 -12.21
N LEU A 240 -38.46 -23.27 -11.88
CA LEU A 240 -37.74 -22.41 -12.82
C LEU A 240 -36.63 -23.18 -13.52
N LYS A 241 -36.66 -23.24 -14.86
CA LYS A 241 -35.58 -23.80 -15.68
C LYS A 241 -34.45 -22.79 -15.88
N ALA A 242 -34.82 -21.54 -16.16
CA ALA A 242 -33.86 -20.46 -16.34
C ALA A 242 -34.46 -19.07 -16.09
N ILE A 243 -33.59 -18.11 -15.84
CA ILE A 243 -33.85 -16.68 -16.03
C ILE A 243 -32.94 -16.20 -17.15
N VAL A 244 -33.51 -15.55 -18.15
CA VAL A 244 -32.77 -14.96 -19.27
C VAL A 244 -32.89 -13.45 -19.18
N ILE A 245 -31.78 -12.73 -19.28
CA ILE A 245 -31.78 -11.28 -19.41
C ILE A 245 -31.02 -10.85 -20.65
N LYS A 246 -31.70 -10.06 -21.48
CA LYS A 246 -31.15 -9.36 -22.64
C LYS A 246 -30.97 -7.90 -22.28
N ASN A 247 -29.79 -7.33 -22.51
CA ASN A 247 -29.57 -5.89 -22.35
C ASN A 247 -28.65 -5.35 -23.45
N ASN A 248 -28.82 -4.09 -23.83
CA ASN A 248 -27.91 -3.41 -24.74
C ASN A 248 -26.49 -3.58 -24.21
N GLY A 249 -25.60 -4.13 -25.04
CA GLY A 249 -24.26 -4.53 -24.61
C GLY A 249 -23.62 -3.48 -23.73
N ILE A 250 -23.43 -3.83 -22.45
CA ILE A 250 -22.56 -3.06 -21.58
C ILE A 250 -21.21 -3.13 -22.26
N THR A 251 -20.66 -1.98 -22.68
CA THR A 251 -19.41 -1.93 -23.44
C THR A 251 -18.42 -2.90 -22.81
N PRO A 252 -18.13 -4.05 -23.45
CA PRO A 252 -17.17 -4.96 -22.92
C PRO A 252 -15.84 -4.27 -23.20
N ALA A 253 -15.38 -3.46 -22.26
CA ALA A 253 -13.97 -3.15 -22.24
C ALA A 253 -13.33 -4.51 -21.99
N TRP A 254 -12.79 -5.13 -23.03
CA TRP A 254 -11.38 -5.50 -23.12
C TRP A 254 -11.11 -6.39 -24.34
N THR A 255 -10.24 -5.92 -25.22
CA THR A 255 -8.95 -6.61 -25.27
C THR A 255 -8.04 -6.05 -24.17
N VAL A 256 -7.21 -6.91 -23.56
CA VAL A 256 -6.08 -6.50 -22.71
C VAL A 256 -5.20 -5.48 -23.46
N ALA A 257 -5.13 -5.57 -24.79
CA ALA A 257 -4.42 -4.64 -25.65
C ALA A 257 -5.07 -3.25 -25.77
N GLU A 258 -6.39 -3.12 -25.66
CA GLU A 258 -7.12 -1.84 -25.76
C GLU A 258 -7.41 -1.20 -24.40
N SER A 259 -7.33 -2.01 -23.34
CA SER A 259 -7.33 -1.51 -21.98
C SER A 259 -6.24 -0.46 -21.81
N LYS A 260 -6.59 0.79 -21.47
CA LYS A 260 -5.56 1.76 -21.04
C LYS A 260 -4.74 1.21 -19.86
N VAL A 261 -5.35 0.37 -19.01
CA VAL A 261 -4.68 -0.28 -17.87
C VAL A 261 -3.75 -1.39 -18.33
N ALA A 262 -4.16 -2.26 -19.25
CA ALA A 262 -3.29 -3.32 -19.74
C ALA A 262 -2.31 -2.91 -20.86
N LYS A 263 -2.54 -1.80 -21.58
CA LYS A 263 -1.47 -1.08 -22.31
C LYS A 263 -0.37 -0.58 -21.36
N ASN A 264 -0.72 -0.25 -20.11
CA ASN A 264 0.23 0.09 -19.06
C ASN A 264 0.80 -1.14 -18.34
N THR A 265 0.22 -2.33 -18.53
CA THR A 265 0.72 -3.58 -17.95
C THR A 265 1.55 -4.29 -19.02
N ARG A 266 2.80 -3.88 -19.20
CA ARG A 266 3.74 -4.68 -20.00
C ARG A 266 4.09 -5.93 -19.19
N PRO A 267 3.73 -7.16 -19.62
CA PRO A 267 4.28 -8.35 -18.97
C PRO A 267 5.80 -8.24 -19.07
N LYS A 268 6.49 -8.16 -17.92
CA LYS A 268 7.96 -8.13 -17.88
C LYS A 268 8.45 -9.36 -18.61
N LYS A 269 9.40 -9.18 -19.54
CA LYS A 269 9.90 -10.29 -20.36
C LYS A 269 10.81 -11.13 -19.46
N ILE A 270 10.29 -12.25 -18.96
CA ILE A 270 11.08 -13.14 -18.10
C ILE A 270 11.98 -13.96 -19.01
N ILE A 271 13.29 -13.87 -18.77
CA ILE A 271 14.29 -14.60 -19.54
C ILE A 271 14.43 -16.01 -18.97
N GLU A 272 14.47 -16.99 -19.87
CA GLU A 272 14.75 -18.39 -19.55
C GLU A 272 16.21 -18.69 -19.89
N THR A 273 16.89 -19.41 -18.99
CA THR A 273 18.23 -19.95 -19.25
C THR A 273 18.15 -21.47 -19.33
N THR A 274 18.84 -22.04 -20.32
CA THR A 274 18.97 -23.49 -20.51
C THR A 274 20.37 -23.99 -20.15
N CYS A 275 21.24 -23.11 -19.65
CA CYS A 275 22.63 -23.45 -19.31
C CYS A 275 22.70 -24.38 -18.09
N LYS A 276 23.24 -25.60 -18.28
CA LYS A 276 23.39 -26.60 -17.19
C LYS A 276 24.25 -26.10 -16.03
N ASN A 277 25.32 -25.34 -16.31
CA ASN A 277 26.19 -24.80 -15.28
C ASN A 277 25.46 -23.77 -14.40
N GLU A 278 24.65 -22.91 -15.02
CA GLU A 278 23.84 -21.92 -14.31
C GLU A 278 22.77 -22.59 -13.43
N ILE A 279 22.11 -23.64 -13.93
CA ILE A 279 21.15 -24.43 -13.16
C ILE A 279 21.80 -25.05 -11.92
N SER A 280 23.00 -25.63 -12.07
CA SER A 280 23.76 -26.21 -10.95
C SER A 280 24.10 -25.15 -9.89
N LYS A 281 24.52 -23.96 -10.31
CA LYS A 281 24.76 -22.82 -9.40
C LYS A 281 23.49 -22.38 -8.67
N ILE A 282 22.35 -22.27 -9.37
CA ILE A 282 21.06 -21.94 -8.76
C ILE A 282 20.71 -22.97 -7.68
N ASP A 283 20.86 -24.26 -7.98
CA ASP A 283 20.59 -25.33 -7.03
C ASP A 283 21.51 -25.29 -5.81
N ALA A 284 22.80 -24.98 -6.01
CA ALA A 284 23.76 -24.78 -4.92
C ALA A 284 23.37 -23.60 -4.02
N VAL A 285 22.91 -22.49 -4.61
CA VAL A 285 22.39 -21.32 -3.86
C VAL A 285 21.19 -21.71 -3.00
N ILE A 286 20.24 -22.48 -3.54
CA ILE A 286 19.05 -22.92 -2.79
C ILE A 286 19.42 -23.89 -1.66
N THR A 287 20.30 -24.85 -1.96
CA THR A 287 20.73 -25.88 -1.02
C THR A 287 21.51 -25.29 0.16
N LYS A 288 22.27 -24.21 -0.05
CA LYS A 288 22.96 -23.46 1.03
C LYS A 288 22.02 -23.02 2.14
N TRP A 289 20.74 -22.80 1.82
CA TRP A 289 19.70 -22.39 2.78
C TRP A 289 18.82 -23.58 3.21
N ASN A 290 19.33 -24.81 3.09
CA ASN A 290 18.63 -26.07 3.42
C ASN A 290 17.28 -26.22 2.71
N SER A 291 17.11 -25.59 1.54
CA SER A 291 15.84 -25.58 0.79
C SER A 291 14.64 -25.14 1.65
N ASN A 292 14.85 -24.26 2.63
CA ASN A 292 13.81 -23.81 3.53
C ASN A 292 13.02 -22.62 2.94
N PRO A 293 11.69 -22.73 2.75
CA PRO A 293 10.88 -21.68 2.15
C PRO A 293 10.86 -20.36 2.95
N ASP A 294 11.12 -20.39 4.26
CA ASP A 294 11.19 -19.17 5.08
C ASP A 294 12.33 -18.23 4.64
N TYR A 295 13.34 -18.78 3.94
CA TYR A 295 14.49 -18.03 3.43
C TYR A 295 14.33 -17.65 1.96
N LEU A 296 13.14 -17.76 1.36
CA LEU A 296 12.92 -17.43 -0.07
C LEU A 296 13.50 -16.06 -0.45
N ILE A 297 13.28 -15.03 0.38
CA ILE A 297 13.79 -13.67 0.14
C ILE A 297 15.32 -13.64 0.18
N GLU A 298 15.95 -14.31 1.15
CA GLU A 298 17.42 -14.40 1.26
C GLU A 298 18.03 -15.15 0.08
N ILE A 299 17.39 -16.26 -0.34
CA ILE A 299 17.79 -17.03 -1.52
C ILE A 299 17.71 -16.14 -2.75
N MET A 300 16.64 -15.35 -2.91
CA MET A 300 16.49 -14.43 -4.04
C MET A 300 17.50 -13.28 -4.01
N HIS A 301 17.90 -12.77 -2.84
CA HIS A 301 19.01 -11.82 -2.74
C HIS A 301 20.32 -12.45 -3.22
N HIS A 302 20.59 -13.71 -2.86
CA HIS A 302 21.78 -14.42 -3.33
C HIS A 302 21.74 -14.63 -4.85
N LEU A 303 20.59 -15.02 -5.41
CA LEU A 303 20.40 -15.13 -6.87
C LEU A 303 20.59 -13.78 -7.57
N MET A 304 20.06 -12.68 -7.02
CA MET A 304 20.30 -11.33 -7.55
C MET A 304 21.78 -10.94 -7.50
N SER A 305 22.52 -11.34 -6.46
CA SER A 305 23.94 -11.04 -6.35
C SER A 305 24.75 -11.76 -7.42
N GLU A 306 24.48 -13.06 -7.62
CA GLU A 306 25.19 -13.93 -8.56
C GLU A 306 24.81 -13.64 -10.03
N PHE A 307 23.51 -13.52 -10.32
CA PHE A 307 23.00 -13.48 -11.70
C PHE A 307 22.46 -12.12 -12.14
N LYS A 308 22.28 -11.15 -11.21
CA LYS A 308 21.71 -9.80 -11.45
C LYS A 308 20.23 -9.75 -11.83
N TYR A 309 19.56 -10.89 -11.97
CA TYR A 309 18.11 -11.01 -12.17
C TYR A 309 17.60 -12.38 -11.69
N ILE A 310 16.28 -12.52 -11.57
CA ILE A 310 15.58 -13.76 -11.24
C ILE A 310 14.99 -14.32 -12.53
N SER A 311 15.67 -15.31 -13.13
CA SER A 311 15.24 -15.96 -14.36
C SER A 311 14.00 -16.85 -14.18
N LYS A 312 13.31 -17.20 -15.26
CA LYS A 312 12.24 -18.21 -15.25
C LYS A 312 12.75 -19.54 -14.68
N THR A 313 13.95 -19.92 -15.08
CA THR A 313 14.64 -21.12 -14.58
C THR A 313 14.84 -21.05 -13.07
N SER A 314 15.27 -19.90 -12.53
CA SER A 314 15.40 -19.70 -11.08
C SER A 314 14.07 -19.92 -10.36
N ILE A 315 12.97 -19.39 -10.89
CA ILE A 315 11.63 -19.56 -10.32
C ILE A 315 11.20 -21.03 -10.35
N ASP A 316 11.50 -21.74 -11.44
CA ASP A 316 11.16 -23.14 -11.61
C ASP A 316 11.96 -24.03 -10.65
N ARG A 317 13.26 -23.74 -10.44
CA ARG A 317 14.10 -24.42 -9.44
C ARG A 317 13.64 -24.11 -8.01
N LEU A 318 13.32 -22.86 -7.69
CA LEU A 318 12.76 -22.47 -6.40
C LEU A 318 11.44 -23.21 -6.11
N ASN A 319 10.54 -23.29 -7.09
CA ASN A 319 9.30 -24.06 -6.96
C ASN A 319 9.58 -25.55 -6.72
N PHE A 320 10.51 -26.13 -7.46
CA PHE A 320 10.87 -27.55 -7.33
C PHE A 320 11.47 -27.88 -5.96
N HIS A 321 12.41 -27.08 -5.46
CA HIS A 321 13.13 -27.35 -4.21
C HIS A 321 12.38 -26.90 -2.97
N LEU A 322 11.79 -25.71 -2.98
CA LEU A 322 11.11 -25.14 -1.81
C LEU A 322 9.66 -25.63 -1.67
N LYS A 323 9.11 -26.29 -2.71
CA LYS A 323 7.70 -26.70 -2.80
C LYS A 323 6.71 -25.53 -2.63
N VAL A 324 7.14 -24.33 -2.98
CA VAL A 324 6.33 -23.10 -2.96
C VAL A 324 5.72 -22.88 -4.34
N PRO A 325 4.41 -22.58 -4.47
CA PRO A 325 3.78 -22.34 -5.77
C PRO A 325 4.48 -21.25 -6.59
N LYS A 326 4.64 -21.45 -7.91
CA LYS A 326 5.28 -20.44 -8.79
C LYS A 326 4.61 -19.07 -8.69
N SER A 327 3.28 -19.02 -8.61
CA SER A 327 2.53 -17.77 -8.43
C SER A 327 2.98 -16.98 -7.19
N TYR A 328 3.33 -17.70 -6.13
CA TYR A 328 3.83 -17.12 -4.89
C TYR A 328 5.24 -16.53 -5.05
N ILE A 329 6.13 -17.28 -5.70
CA ILE A 329 7.49 -16.83 -6.00
C ILE A 329 7.45 -15.59 -6.92
N TYR A 330 6.57 -15.60 -7.93
CA TYR A 330 6.32 -14.42 -8.76
C TYR A 330 5.82 -13.22 -7.96
N GLN A 331 4.91 -13.45 -7.01
CA GLN A 331 4.41 -12.39 -6.14
C GLN A 331 5.57 -11.75 -5.35
N VAL A 332 6.46 -12.55 -4.76
CA VAL A 332 7.65 -12.07 -4.05
C VAL A 332 8.61 -11.33 -5.00
N ALA A 333 8.89 -11.90 -6.18
CA ALA A 333 9.82 -11.31 -7.16
C ALA A 333 9.35 -9.98 -7.74
N THR A 334 8.05 -9.70 -7.71
CA THR A 334 7.45 -8.49 -8.29
C THR A 334 7.03 -7.46 -7.25
N PHE A 335 6.92 -7.85 -5.98
CA PHE A 335 6.53 -6.97 -4.88
C PHE A 335 7.69 -6.13 -4.32
N TYR A 336 8.90 -6.67 -4.30
CA TYR A 336 10.06 -6.07 -3.65
C TYR A 336 11.02 -5.39 -4.63
N ASP A 337 11.47 -4.17 -4.33
CA ASP A 337 12.35 -3.37 -5.21
C ASP A 337 13.74 -3.97 -5.42
N ALA A 338 14.20 -4.82 -4.49
CA ALA A 338 15.49 -5.50 -4.61
C ALA A 338 15.53 -6.50 -5.78
N PHE A 339 14.38 -7.06 -6.19
CA PHE A 339 14.31 -8.12 -7.18
C PHE A 339 13.96 -7.59 -8.57
N SER A 340 14.52 -8.22 -9.60
CA SER A 340 14.21 -7.93 -10.99
C SER A 340 14.05 -9.22 -11.77
N LEU A 341 13.05 -9.26 -12.65
CA LEU A 341 12.85 -10.36 -13.61
C LEU A 341 13.61 -10.11 -14.93
N GLU A 342 14.17 -8.92 -15.08
CA GLU A 342 14.94 -8.49 -16.26
C GLU A 342 16.41 -8.28 -15.87
N PRO A 343 17.37 -8.60 -16.76
CA PRO A 343 18.79 -8.40 -16.51
C PRO A 343 19.12 -6.96 -16.13
N LYS A 344 19.79 -6.79 -15.00
CA LYS A 344 20.44 -5.54 -14.64
C LYS A 344 21.85 -5.52 -15.22
N GLY A 345 22.32 -4.33 -15.56
CA GLY A 345 23.69 -4.10 -15.99
C GLY A 345 24.68 -4.33 -14.84
N GLU A 346 25.96 -4.40 -15.21
CA GLU A 346 27.08 -4.65 -14.29
C GLU A 346 27.06 -3.74 -13.04
N LYS A 347 26.73 -2.46 -13.25
CA LYS A 347 26.60 -1.45 -12.20
C LYS A 347 25.16 -0.92 -12.14
N THR A 348 24.51 -1.11 -11.00
CA THR A 348 23.19 -0.50 -10.75
C THR A 348 23.36 0.83 -10.05
N ILE A 349 22.96 1.92 -10.71
CA ILE A 349 22.96 3.30 -10.19
C ILE A 349 21.57 3.60 -9.63
N GLN A 350 21.50 3.91 -8.34
CA GLN A 350 20.30 4.21 -7.59
C GLN A 350 20.36 5.65 -7.08
N VAL A 351 19.60 6.56 -7.67
CA VAL A 351 19.50 7.94 -7.15
C VAL A 351 18.42 8.00 -6.07
N CYS A 352 18.77 8.49 -4.89
CA CYS A 352 17.82 8.64 -3.79
C CYS A 352 16.84 9.77 -4.07
N MET A 353 15.58 9.38 -4.26
CA MET A 353 14.43 10.24 -4.40
C MET A 353 13.63 10.19 -3.11
N GLY A 354 14.26 10.40 -1.96
CA GLY A 354 13.61 10.56 -0.64
C GLY A 354 13.41 12.03 -0.27
N PRO A 355 12.47 12.39 0.63
CA PRO A 355 12.10 13.78 0.88
C PRO A 355 13.28 14.72 1.18
N GLY A 356 14.29 14.25 1.91
CA GLY A 356 15.53 14.98 2.18
C GLY A 356 16.40 15.19 0.93
N CYS A 357 16.59 14.16 0.10
CA CYS A 357 17.33 14.24 -1.16
C CYS A 357 16.60 15.07 -2.22
N HIS A 358 15.28 14.93 -2.31
CA HIS A 358 14.46 15.77 -3.18
C HIS A 358 14.54 17.24 -2.77
N ALA A 359 14.54 17.55 -1.46
CA ALA A 359 14.77 18.91 -0.97
C ALA A 359 16.09 19.52 -1.47
N LYS A 360 17.14 18.70 -1.60
CA LYS A 360 18.48 19.08 -2.05
C LYS A 360 18.69 18.95 -3.58
N GLY A 361 17.64 18.70 -4.36
CA GLY A 361 17.73 18.72 -5.83
C GLY A 361 18.10 17.39 -6.49
N ALA A 362 17.83 16.25 -5.83
CA ALA A 362 18.10 14.91 -6.40
C ALA A 362 17.46 14.67 -7.78
N GLN A 363 16.34 15.32 -8.09
CA GLN A 363 15.72 15.24 -9.42
C GLN A 363 16.68 15.69 -10.53
N THR A 364 17.41 16.78 -10.30
CA THR A 364 18.38 17.29 -11.28
C THR A 364 19.55 16.33 -11.47
N VAL A 365 19.98 15.66 -10.39
CA VAL A 365 21.02 14.61 -10.46
C VAL A 365 20.53 13.43 -11.30
N LEU A 366 19.31 12.94 -11.03
CA LEU A 366 18.69 11.86 -11.81
C LEU A 366 18.54 12.23 -13.29
N ASP A 367 18.05 13.43 -13.58
CA ASP A 367 17.89 13.93 -14.96
C ASP A 367 19.23 14.06 -15.69
N THR A 368 20.30 14.39 -14.95
CA THR A 368 21.67 14.43 -15.51
C THR A 368 22.17 13.02 -15.83
N PHE A 369 21.96 12.03 -14.96
CA PHE A 369 22.24 10.63 -15.27
C PHE A 369 21.48 10.14 -16.51
N LYS A 370 20.19 10.47 -16.63
CA LYS A 370 19.37 10.13 -17.82
C LYS A 370 19.99 10.69 -19.09
N LYS A 371 20.43 11.95 -19.05
CA LYS A 371 21.07 12.62 -20.18
C LYS A 371 22.42 11.98 -20.56
N GLU A 372 23.30 11.76 -19.59
CA GLU A 372 24.65 11.23 -19.83
C GLU A 372 24.64 9.75 -20.27
N LEU A 373 23.72 8.94 -19.74
CA LEU A 373 23.60 7.52 -20.08
C LEU A 373 22.72 7.26 -21.31
N GLY A 374 21.90 8.22 -21.74
CA GLY A 374 20.97 8.07 -22.86
C GLY A 374 19.82 7.09 -22.60
N ILE A 375 19.50 6.82 -21.33
CA ILE A 375 18.44 5.88 -20.91
C ILE A 375 17.46 6.53 -19.94
N LYS A 376 16.27 5.94 -19.80
CA LYS A 376 15.28 6.36 -18.81
C LYS A 376 15.50 5.65 -17.47
N GLU A 377 14.77 6.14 -16.47
CA GLU A 377 14.64 5.44 -15.19
C GLU A 377 13.99 4.07 -15.39
N GLY A 378 14.57 3.04 -14.77
CA GLY A 378 14.16 1.65 -14.91
C GLY A 378 14.81 0.91 -16.07
N GLU A 379 15.58 1.60 -16.93
CA GLU A 379 16.22 1.00 -18.09
C GLU A 379 17.69 0.64 -17.80
N THR A 380 18.22 -0.25 -18.64
CA THR A 380 19.63 -0.67 -18.67
C THR A 380 20.24 -0.21 -19.99
N THR A 381 21.48 0.25 -19.98
CA THR A 381 22.19 0.67 -21.20
C THR A 381 22.31 -0.51 -22.19
N PRO A 382 22.30 -0.27 -23.51
CA PRO A 382 22.45 -1.34 -24.50
C PRO A 382 23.72 -2.19 -24.33
N CYS A 383 24.79 -1.59 -23.80
CA CYS A 383 26.04 -2.28 -23.46
C CYS A 383 26.01 -3.08 -22.15
N GLN A 384 24.86 -3.16 -21.46
CA GLN A 384 24.67 -3.87 -20.19
C GLN A 384 25.61 -3.41 -19.06
N LYS A 385 26.18 -2.20 -19.17
CA LYS A 385 27.10 -1.65 -18.17
C LYS A 385 26.37 -1.01 -16.99
N TYR A 386 25.31 -0.24 -17.27
CA TYR A 386 24.62 0.56 -16.26
C TYR A 386 23.11 0.33 -16.28
N THR A 387 22.51 0.14 -15.10
CA THR A 387 21.06 0.26 -14.88
C THR A 387 20.78 1.50 -14.04
N LEU A 388 19.85 2.35 -14.47
CA LEU A 388 19.50 3.58 -13.75
C LEU A 388 18.16 3.42 -13.04
N LEU A 389 18.15 3.54 -11.72
CA LEU A 389 16.97 3.45 -10.87
C LEU A 389 16.80 4.72 -10.03
N ALA A 390 15.55 5.11 -9.81
CA ALA A 390 15.19 6.02 -8.74
C ALA A 390 14.80 5.18 -7.53
N SER A 391 15.54 5.30 -6.43
CA SER A 391 15.24 4.61 -5.19
C SER A 391 14.56 5.57 -4.23
N ASN A 392 13.56 5.11 -3.47
CA ASN A 392 12.82 6.03 -2.64
C ASN A 392 13.63 6.59 -1.45
N CYS A 393 14.44 5.80 -0.74
CA CYS A 393 15.21 6.33 0.39
C CYS A 393 16.44 5.47 0.71
N LEU A 394 17.64 6.06 0.62
CA LEU A 394 18.91 5.42 1.02
C LEU A 394 19.32 5.70 2.48
N GLY A 395 18.50 6.46 3.22
CA GLY A 395 18.56 6.62 4.68
C GLY A 395 19.75 7.38 5.29
N ALA A 396 20.64 7.97 4.50
CA ALA A 396 21.69 8.89 4.97
C ALA A 396 21.34 10.36 4.65
N CYS A 397 20.21 10.83 5.18
CA CYS A 397 19.66 12.15 4.80
C CYS A 397 20.57 13.33 5.17
N ASP A 398 21.51 13.12 6.09
CA ASP A 398 22.57 14.06 6.46
C ASP A 398 23.53 14.36 5.30
N LYS A 399 23.75 13.37 4.41
CA LYS A 399 24.62 13.46 3.24
C LYS A 399 23.84 13.63 1.92
N ALA A 400 22.60 14.10 1.97
CA ALA A 400 21.78 14.32 0.78
C ALA A 400 22.37 15.39 -0.19
N PRO A 401 22.22 15.24 -1.54
CA PRO A 401 21.64 14.11 -2.27
C PRO A 401 22.52 12.85 -2.28
N LEU A 402 21.89 11.67 -2.26
CA LEU A 402 22.56 10.38 -2.24
C LEU A 402 22.44 9.65 -3.58
N VAL A 403 23.52 9.01 -4.00
CA VAL A 403 23.54 8.05 -5.11
C VAL A 403 24.20 6.76 -4.63
N LYS A 404 23.57 5.60 -4.86
CA LYS A 404 24.15 4.29 -4.58
C LYS A 404 24.57 3.62 -5.89
N ILE A 405 25.79 3.14 -5.99
CA ILE A 405 26.26 2.32 -7.10
C ILE A 405 26.66 0.97 -6.54
N ASN A 406 25.92 -0.07 -6.92
CA ASN A 406 26.00 -1.39 -6.28
C ASN A 406 25.87 -1.25 -4.76
N ASP A 407 26.92 -1.49 -3.97
CA ASP A 407 26.88 -1.38 -2.51
C ASP A 407 27.52 -0.11 -1.95
N GLN A 408 28.06 0.76 -2.81
CA GLN A 408 28.71 2.02 -2.40
C GLN A 408 27.71 3.18 -2.45
N ILE A 409 27.69 4.01 -1.41
CA ILE A 409 26.84 5.19 -1.31
C ILE A 409 27.71 6.44 -1.42
N TYR A 410 27.38 7.32 -2.37
CA TYR A 410 27.97 8.63 -2.57
C TYR A 410 27.02 9.69 -2.01
N GLY A 411 27.55 10.54 -1.12
CA GLY A 411 26.84 11.67 -0.55
C GLY A 411 27.15 13.00 -1.24
N LYS A 412 26.31 14.01 -0.97
CA LYS A 412 26.43 15.40 -1.44
C LYS A 412 26.63 15.51 -2.96
N VAL A 413 26.02 14.60 -3.72
CA VAL A 413 26.21 14.51 -5.17
C VAL A 413 25.51 15.67 -5.87
N ASN A 414 26.26 16.39 -6.70
CA ASN A 414 25.77 17.45 -7.57
C ASN A 414 25.70 17.00 -9.03
N PRO A 415 24.92 17.69 -9.89
CA PRO A 415 24.87 17.38 -11.32
C PRO A 415 26.24 17.37 -12.02
N THR A 416 27.19 18.21 -11.59
CA THR A 416 28.56 18.26 -12.14
C THR A 416 29.36 16.99 -11.86
N ASP A 417 29.03 16.29 -10.77
CA ASP A 417 29.78 15.12 -10.30
C ASP A 417 29.41 13.87 -11.10
N VAL A 418 28.27 13.86 -11.79
CA VAL A 418 27.76 12.71 -12.55
C VAL A 418 28.78 12.18 -13.56
N LYS A 419 29.49 13.07 -14.27
CA LYS A 419 30.51 12.64 -15.24
C LYS A 419 31.70 11.96 -14.57
N LEU A 420 32.16 12.50 -13.44
CA LEU A 420 33.25 11.94 -12.64
C LEU A 420 32.85 10.58 -12.05
N ILE A 421 31.59 10.45 -11.60
CA ILE A 421 31.05 9.19 -11.09
C ILE A 421 31.04 8.12 -12.18
N LEU A 422 30.67 8.48 -13.41
CA LEU A 422 30.62 7.55 -14.54
C LEU A 422 32.02 7.17 -15.08
N SER A 423 33.02 8.06 -14.98
CA SER A 423 34.41 7.77 -15.33
C SER A 423 35.15 6.99 -14.24
N GLY A 424 34.66 7.01 -13.01
CA GLY A 424 35.31 6.38 -11.86
C GLY A 424 36.30 7.28 -11.12
N ASP A 425 36.46 8.54 -11.58
CA ASP A 425 37.37 9.53 -11.00
C ASP A 425 36.76 10.28 -9.80
N PHE A 426 35.51 9.98 -9.46
CA PHE A 426 34.85 10.55 -8.29
C PHE A 426 35.29 9.83 -7.02
N SER A 427 36.34 10.33 -6.38
CA SER A 427 36.65 10.02 -4.99
C SER A 427 35.85 10.95 -4.08
N ASN A 428 34.89 10.39 -3.37
CA ASN A 428 34.34 11.03 -2.19
C ASN A 428 34.75 10.15 -1.02
N GLU A 429 35.63 10.67 -0.15
CA GLU A 429 35.95 10.03 1.13
C GLU A 429 34.66 9.94 1.95
N SER A 430 33.90 8.88 1.76
CA SER A 430 32.85 8.49 2.68
C SER A 430 32.62 6.99 2.57
N ALA A 431 33.67 6.21 2.88
CA ALA A 431 33.43 4.97 3.59
C ALA A 431 32.47 5.30 4.75
N LEU A 432 31.41 4.52 4.90
CA LEU A 432 30.25 4.81 5.74
C LEU A 432 30.61 4.93 7.23
N GLU A 433 31.15 6.07 7.62
CA GLU A 433 31.10 6.50 9.00
C GLU A 433 29.64 6.75 9.34
N SER A 434 29.19 6.05 10.39
CA SER A 434 27.88 6.28 11.00
C SER A 434 27.83 7.75 11.41
N PRO A 435 26.79 8.51 11.06
CA PRO A 435 26.71 9.90 11.48
C PRO A 435 26.76 9.98 13.01
N GLU A 436 27.48 10.97 13.51
CA GLU A 436 27.56 11.23 14.95
C GLU A 436 26.18 11.64 15.46
N ILE A 437 25.73 11.00 16.54
CA ILE A 437 24.47 11.36 17.19
C ILE A 437 24.74 12.56 18.09
N ILE A 438 24.30 13.73 17.65
CA ILE A 438 24.42 14.98 18.40
C ILE A 438 23.59 14.87 19.68
N GLN A 439 24.19 15.26 20.79
CA GLN A 439 23.52 15.35 22.08
C GLN A 439 23.08 16.80 22.32
N MET A 440 21.86 16.98 22.81
CA MET A 440 21.43 18.32 23.21
C MET A 440 22.20 18.77 24.46
N PRO A 441 22.60 20.06 24.53
CA PRO A 441 23.27 20.60 25.71
C PRO A 441 22.46 20.35 26.99
N ASN A 442 23.14 20.02 28.09
CA ASN A 442 22.54 19.78 29.42
C ASN A 442 21.58 18.58 29.54
N HIS A 443 21.63 17.62 28.60
CA HIS A 443 20.80 16.41 28.66
C HIS A 443 21.64 15.13 28.70
N THR A 444 21.17 14.13 29.46
CA THR A 444 21.79 12.82 29.53
C THR A 444 21.24 11.92 28.42
N PRO A 445 22.06 11.43 27.47
CA PRO A 445 21.64 10.43 26.50
C PRO A 445 21.13 9.16 27.17
N VAL A 446 20.12 8.54 26.56
CA VAL A 446 19.53 7.28 27.02
C VAL A 446 19.81 6.15 26.04
N CYS A 447 19.82 6.42 24.73
CA CYS A 447 19.86 5.39 23.70
C CYS A 447 21.18 5.34 22.93
N ALA A 448 21.80 6.51 22.68
CA ALA A 448 23.00 6.63 21.84
C ALA A 448 24.28 6.14 22.53
N CYS A 449 24.34 6.15 23.86
CA CYS A 449 25.52 5.77 24.63
C CYS A 449 25.32 4.37 25.20
N GLY A 450 26.11 3.41 24.73
CA GLY A 450 26.32 2.18 25.49
C GLY A 450 26.95 2.53 26.84
N GLY A 451 26.47 1.94 27.92
CA GLY A 451 27.09 2.13 29.23
C GLY A 451 28.53 1.60 29.24
N ASP A 452 29.35 2.05 30.20
CA ASP A 452 30.77 1.68 30.30
C ASP A 452 31.01 0.16 30.50
N LYS A 453 29.94 -0.63 30.74
CA LYS A 453 29.97 -2.07 31.05
C LYS A 453 28.88 -2.86 30.32
N HIS A 454 29.03 -3.08 29.02
CA HIS A 454 28.14 -3.96 28.25
C HIS A 454 27.94 -5.34 28.92
N PHE A 455 26.71 -5.85 28.85
CA PHE A 455 26.26 -7.15 29.38
C PHE A 455 26.29 -7.28 30.91
N SER A 456 26.64 -6.24 31.66
CA SER A 456 26.66 -6.30 33.13
C SER A 456 25.25 -6.43 33.71
N THR A 457 24.30 -5.66 33.18
CA THR A 457 22.88 -5.71 33.53
C THR A 457 22.28 -7.06 33.16
N PHE A 458 22.55 -7.55 31.95
CA PHE A 458 22.09 -8.88 31.54
C PHE A 458 22.64 -10.00 32.45
N LYS A 459 23.93 -9.97 32.80
CA LYS A 459 24.54 -10.97 33.71
C LYS A 459 23.85 -11.01 35.07
N LYS A 460 23.49 -9.85 35.62
CA LYS A 460 22.77 -9.75 36.90
C LYS A 460 21.38 -10.38 36.78
N LEU A 461 20.60 -9.96 35.78
CA LEU A 461 19.23 -10.45 35.57
C LEU A 461 19.16 -11.94 35.24
N LEU A 462 20.17 -12.47 34.53
CA LEU A 462 20.27 -13.89 34.22
C LEU A 462 20.38 -14.74 35.49
N LYS A 463 21.10 -14.26 36.51
CA LYS A 463 21.22 -14.93 37.82
C LYS A 463 19.94 -14.83 38.64
N GLU A 464 19.28 -13.67 38.61
CA GLU A 464 18.01 -13.46 39.32
C GLU A 464 16.87 -14.31 38.72
N ASN A 465 16.89 -14.53 37.40
CA ASN A 465 15.92 -15.32 36.63
C ASN A 465 14.44 -14.94 36.87
N ASN A 466 14.17 -13.69 37.26
CA ASN A 466 12.84 -13.18 37.54
C ASN A 466 12.31 -12.36 36.36
N ALA A 467 11.57 -13.02 35.46
CA ALA A 467 10.97 -12.39 34.29
C ALA A 467 9.96 -11.29 34.65
N GLN A 468 9.13 -11.53 35.68
CA GLN A 468 8.08 -10.59 36.08
C GLN A 468 8.68 -9.27 36.58
N ASN A 469 9.75 -9.32 37.37
CA ASN A 469 10.46 -8.12 37.84
C ASN A 469 10.96 -7.25 36.68
N ILE A 470 11.46 -7.85 35.60
CA ILE A 470 11.89 -7.09 34.40
C ILE A 470 10.68 -6.41 33.75
N ILE A 471 9.55 -7.11 33.63
CA ILE A 471 8.32 -6.56 33.04
C ILE A 471 7.75 -5.44 33.91
N ASP A 472 7.77 -5.58 35.23
CA ASP A 472 7.28 -4.59 36.19
C ASP A 472 8.11 -3.30 36.10
N LEU A 473 9.44 -3.40 36.14
CA LEU A 473 10.34 -2.24 35.95
C LEU A 473 10.08 -1.51 34.62
N LEU A 474 9.90 -2.26 33.53
CA LEU A 474 9.60 -1.66 32.22
C LEU A 474 8.18 -1.09 32.14
N THR A 475 7.23 -1.63 32.88
CA THR A 475 5.87 -1.10 32.98
C THR A 475 5.87 0.21 33.77
N GLU A 476 6.56 0.25 34.91
CA GLU A 476 6.71 1.44 35.77
C GLU A 476 7.49 2.56 35.07
N SER A 477 8.48 2.22 34.24
CA SER A 477 9.22 3.20 33.40
C SER A 477 8.33 3.95 32.41
N LYS A 478 7.13 3.43 32.11
CA LYS A 478 6.23 3.94 31.08
C LYS A 478 6.90 4.08 29.71
N LEU A 479 7.92 3.25 29.42
CA LEU A 479 8.58 3.22 28.12
C LEU A 479 7.54 2.97 27.02
N LYS A 480 7.38 3.94 26.12
CA LYS A 480 6.53 3.84 24.93
C LYS A 480 7.36 3.39 23.73
N GLY A 481 6.79 2.54 22.88
CA GLY A 481 7.45 2.06 21.66
C GLY A 481 7.88 3.20 20.73
N ARG A 482 9.18 3.24 20.40
CA ARG A 482 9.85 4.30 19.62
C ARG A 482 9.65 4.22 18.11
N GLY A 483 8.98 3.17 17.62
CA GLY A 483 8.60 3.02 16.21
C GLY A 483 7.42 3.88 15.74
N GLY A 484 6.96 4.84 16.54
CA GLY A 484 5.92 5.82 16.19
C GLY A 484 4.56 5.59 16.85
N ALA A 485 4.14 4.34 17.08
CA ALA A 485 2.80 4.05 17.63
C ALA A 485 2.64 4.35 19.14
N GLY A 486 3.74 4.46 19.90
CA GLY A 486 3.70 4.90 21.30
C GLY A 486 3.05 3.94 22.31
N PHE A 487 2.89 2.65 21.98
CA PHE A 487 2.33 1.65 22.92
C PHE A 487 3.29 1.33 24.06
N LEU A 488 2.77 1.10 25.28
CA LEU A 488 3.58 0.77 26.46
C LEU A 488 4.30 -0.58 26.31
N THR A 489 5.63 -0.55 26.39
CA THR A 489 6.50 -1.71 26.16
C THR A 489 6.28 -2.79 27.21
N GLY A 490 6.24 -2.43 28.50
CA GLY A 490 5.99 -3.38 29.60
C GLY A 490 4.66 -4.11 29.45
N LYS A 491 3.57 -3.39 29.14
CA LYS A 491 2.25 -4.00 28.87
C LYS A 491 2.28 -4.98 27.69
N LYS A 492 3.04 -4.66 26.63
CA LYS A 492 3.20 -5.57 25.49
C LYS A 492 3.94 -6.84 25.90
N MET A 493 5.02 -6.69 26.67
CA MET A 493 5.81 -7.81 27.19
C MET A 493 4.97 -8.70 28.12
N GLN A 494 4.15 -8.11 28.99
CA GLN A 494 3.22 -8.86 29.84
C GLN A 494 2.30 -9.75 29.02
N THR A 495 1.66 -9.22 27.95
CA THR A 495 0.80 -10.03 27.09
C THR A 495 1.54 -11.22 26.45
N VAL A 496 2.79 -11.03 26.02
CA VAL A 496 3.61 -12.11 25.45
C VAL A 496 3.93 -13.16 26.52
N PHE A 497 4.32 -12.72 27.72
CA PHE A 497 4.65 -13.59 28.85
C PHE A 497 3.43 -14.39 29.35
N ASP A 498 2.28 -13.73 29.53
CA ASP A 498 1.03 -14.39 29.92
C ASP A 498 0.64 -15.45 28.89
N THR A 499 0.70 -15.11 27.60
CA THR A 499 0.38 -16.05 26.52
C THR A 499 1.36 -17.24 26.50
N HIS A 500 2.65 -16.99 26.76
CA HIS A 500 3.66 -18.04 26.88
C HIS A 500 3.28 -19.04 27.97
N LEU A 501 2.90 -18.56 29.16
CA LEU A 501 2.47 -19.39 30.28
C LEU A 501 1.18 -20.15 29.97
N GLU A 502 0.16 -19.47 29.43
CA GLU A 502 -1.14 -20.04 29.11
C GLU A 502 -1.03 -21.15 28.05
N LYS A 503 -0.32 -20.88 26.95
CA LYS A 503 -0.22 -21.79 25.80
C LYS A 503 0.94 -22.77 25.90
N LYS A 504 1.86 -22.59 26.85
CA LYS A 504 3.10 -23.37 27.01
C LYS A 504 3.91 -23.43 25.70
N LEU A 505 4.04 -22.28 25.02
CA LEU A 505 4.78 -22.12 23.77
C LEU A 505 5.93 -21.15 23.95
N ASP A 506 7.13 -21.49 23.47
CA ASP A 506 8.26 -20.55 23.46
C ASP A 506 7.92 -19.25 22.73
N SER A 507 8.33 -18.13 23.31
CA SER A 507 8.16 -16.81 22.70
C SER A 507 9.21 -16.51 21.64
N VAL A 508 8.92 -15.51 20.82
CA VAL A 508 9.81 -15.01 19.76
C VAL A 508 10.01 -13.52 19.90
N ILE A 509 11.21 -13.02 19.66
CA ILE A 509 11.49 -11.59 19.55
C ILE A 509 11.73 -11.21 18.09
N VAL A 510 11.10 -10.13 17.64
CA VAL A 510 11.35 -9.54 16.33
C VAL A 510 11.62 -8.05 16.51
N VAL A 511 12.83 -7.64 16.15
CA VAL A 511 13.30 -6.26 16.20
C VAL A 511 13.29 -5.68 14.79
N ASN A 512 12.49 -4.62 14.60
CA ASN A 512 12.50 -3.83 13.38
C ASN A 512 13.51 -2.68 13.50
N SER A 513 14.43 -2.58 12.54
CA SER A 513 15.45 -1.53 12.50
C SER A 513 15.19 -0.50 11.41
N ALA A 514 15.04 0.77 11.81
CA ALA A 514 14.97 1.93 10.92
C ALA A 514 16.04 2.99 11.22
N ILE A 515 16.76 2.83 12.34
CA ILE A 515 17.87 3.66 12.80
C ILE A 515 19.02 2.69 13.04
N PHE A 516 20.18 3.01 12.50
CA PHE A 516 21.29 2.07 12.29
C PHE A 516 22.57 2.51 13.00
N GLU A 517 22.53 3.69 13.62
CA GLU A 517 23.64 4.40 14.24
C GLU A 517 23.83 4.02 15.72
N LEU A 518 22.94 3.17 16.25
CA LEU A 518 23.01 2.68 17.63
C LEU A 518 24.17 1.72 17.83
N ASP A 519 24.70 1.69 19.04
CA ASP A 519 25.68 0.69 19.46
C ASP A 519 25.09 -0.75 19.36
N PRO A 520 25.64 -1.63 18.50
CA PRO A 520 25.17 -2.99 18.36
C PRO A 520 25.20 -3.81 19.65
N LEU A 521 26.19 -3.59 20.54
CA LEU A 521 26.31 -4.37 21.77
C LEU A 521 25.21 -4.02 22.77
N ASN A 522 24.92 -2.74 22.97
CA ASN A 522 23.77 -2.28 23.77
C ASN A 522 22.43 -2.81 23.22
N VAL A 523 22.27 -2.85 21.89
CA VAL A 523 21.09 -3.45 21.26
C VAL A 523 20.99 -4.95 21.57
N ILE A 524 22.07 -5.72 21.40
CA ILE A 524 22.08 -7.16 21.69
C ILE A 524 21.76 -7.41 23.17
N GLU A 525 22.33 -6.63 24.09
CA GLU A 525 22.00 -6.72 25.52
C GLU A 525 20.50 -6.46 25.78
N GLY A 526 19.92 -5.42 25.17
CA GLY A 526 18.49 -5.14 25.28
C GLY A 526 17.60 -6.26 24.73
N ILE A 527 18.03 -6.94 23.65
CA ILE A 527 17.33 -8.11 23.10
C ILE A 527 17.38 -9.26 24.10
N LEU A 528 18.55 -9.54 24.68
CA LEU A 528 18.73 -10.62 25.65
C LEU A 528 17.89 -10.40 26.92
N ILE A 529 17.86 -9.17 27.45
CA ILE A 529 17.01 -8.80 28.59
C ILE A 529 15.53 -8.98 28.23
N SER A 530 15.13 -8.53 27.05
CA SER A 530 13.75 -8.73 26.57
C SER A 530 13.42 -10.21 26.43
N ALA A 531 14.38 -11.03 25.99
CA ALA A 531 14.22 -12.48 25.83
C ALA A 531 14.04 -13.20 27.16
N LEU A 532 14.76 -12.78 28.20
CA LEU A 532 14.53 -13.24 29.57
C LEU A 532 13.13 -12.88 30.07
N ALA A 533 12.70 -11.63 29.84
CA ALA A 533 11.40 -11.13 30.28
C ALA A 533 10.23 -11.91 29.66
N VAL A 534 10.28 -12.20 28.36
CA VAL A 534 9.16 -12.85 27.66
C VAL A 534 9.37 -14.36 27.43
N ARG A 535 10.43 -14.95 27.97
CA ARG A 535 10.81 -16.36 27.78
C ARG A 535 10.96 -16.74 26.30
N ALA A 536 11.69 -15.93 25.55
CA ALA A 536 12.01 -16.22 24.15
C ALA A 536 13.33 -16.97 24.01
N ASN A 537 13.38 -17.92 23.06
CA ASN A 537 14.60 -18.67 22.71
C ASN A 537 15.12 -18.35 21.30
N VAL A 538 14.37 -17.58 20.51
CA VAL A 538 14.78 -17.14 19.18
C VAL A 538 14.42 -15.67 18.94
N GLY A 539 15.34 -14.96 18.30
CA GLY A 539 15.23 -13.55 17.96
C GLY A 539 15.58 -13.28 16.52
N PHE A 540 14.91 -12.28 15.92
CA PHE A 540 15.22 -11.78 14.59
C PHE A 540 15.46 -10.28 14.65
N ILE A 541 16.54 -9.79 14.02
CA ILE A 541 16.72 -8.37 13.72
C ILE A 541 16.54 -8.17 12.22
N CYS A 542 15.56 -7.35 11.84
CA CYS A 542 15.25 -7.09 10.45
C CYS A 542 15.82 -5.73 10.04
N PHE A 543 16.75 -5.75 9.09
CA PHE A 543 17.31 -4.55 8.48
C PHE A 543 16.66 -4.28 7.13
N ARG A 544 16.57 -3.01 6.75
CA ARG A 544 16.16 -2.64 5.40
C ARG A 544 17.30 -2.84 4.39
N ASN A 545 16.96 -3.02 3.12
CA ASN A 545 17.91 -3.29 2.04
C ASN A 545 18.97 -2.18 1.85
N GLU A 546 18.67 -0.97 2.29
CA GLU A 546 19.46 0.21 1.95
C GLU A 546 20.69 0.40 2.87
N HIS A 547 20.77 -0.31 3.99
CA HIS A 547 21.82 -0.11 5.02
C HIS A 547 22.67 -1.35 5.28
N LEU A 548 23.27 -1.90 4.21
CA LEU A 548 24.20 -3.03 4.29
C LEU A 548 25.34 -2.85 5.33
N PRO A 549 25.96 -1.66 5.50
CA PRO A 549 27.05 -1.48 6.47
C PRO A 549 26.62 -1.70 7.93
N ALA A 550 25.42 -1.27 8.29
CA ALA A 550 24.89 -1.49 9.63
C ALA A 550 24.57 -2.96 9.90
N LEU A 551 24.08 -3.66 8.87
CA LEU A 551 23.90 -5.11 8.89
C LEU A 551 25.23 -5.83 9.12
N LEU A 552 26.31 -5.41 8.45
CA LEU A 552 27.64 -5.98 8.64
C LEU A 552 28.16 -5.75 10.06
N LYS A 553 28.10 -4.51 10.58
CA LYS A 553 28.47 -4.19 11.97
C LYS A 553 27.69 -5.03 12.99
N MET A 554 26.38 -5.20 12.78
CA MET A 554 25.55 -6.03 13.65
C MET A 554 25.93 -7.52 13.58
N ASN A 555 26.22 -8.05 12.38
CA ASN A 555 26.66 -9.43 12.23
C ASN A 555 27.99 -9.68 12.94
N ASP A 556 28.94 -8.75 12.87
CA ASP A 556 30.22 -8.88 13.57
C ASP A 556 30.03 -8.80 15.10
N ALA A 557 29.13 -7.94 15.58
CA ALA A 557 28.74 -7.89 16.99
C ALA A 557 28.08 -9.20 17.47
N ILE A 558 27.22 -9.82 16.65
CA ILE A 558 26.61 -11.12 16.94
C ILE A 558 27.67 -12.22 17.03
N LYS A 559 28.60 -12.29 16.06
CA LYS A 559 29.71 -13.26 16.10
C LYS A 559 30.57 -13.07 17.36
N TRP A 560 30.87 -11.83 17.71
CA TRP A 560 31.60 -11.50 18.94
C TRP A 560 30.85 -11.97 20.18
N ALA A 561 29.54 -11.69 20.27
CA ALA A 561 28.71 -12.10 21.41
C ALA A 561 28.59 -13.63 21.51
N GLN A 562 28.52 -14.35 20.38
CA GLN A 562 28.59 -15.82 20.34
C GLN A 562 29.94 -16.33 20.86
N ALA A 563 31.06 -15.75 20.41
CA ALA A 563 32.40 -16.14 20.86
C ALA A 563 32.63 -15.91 22.36
N LYS A 564 31.94 -14.93 22.96
CA LYS A 564 31.94 -14.65 24.40
C LYS A 564 30.84 -15.39 25.17
N ASN A 565 30.10 -16.30 24.52
CA ASN A 565 29.01 -17.09 25.10
C ASN A 565 27.85 -16.25 25.68
N PHE A 566 27.59 -15.06 25.11
CA PHE A 566 26.39 -14.26 25.37
C PHE A 566 25.20 -14.64 24.47
N LEU A 567 25.45 -15.36 23.38
CA LEU A 567 24.44 -15.89 22.45
C LEU A 567 24.70 -17.38 22.19
N GLY A 568 23.67 -18.11 21.79
CA GLY A 568 23.74 -19.54 21.51
C GLY A 568 23.19 -20.40 22.65
N LYS A 569 23.80 -21.56 22.86
CA LYS A 569 23.36 -22.54 23.87
C LYS A 569 24.00 -22.28 25.22
N ASN A 570 23.23 -22.50 26.29
CA ASN A 570 23.66 -22.42 27.69
C ASN A 570 24.48 -21.16 27.99
N ILE A 571 23.87 -19.99 27.75
CA ILE A 571 24.52 -18.68 27.85
C ILE A 571 25.11 -18.51 29.25
N LEU A 572 26.41 -18.22 29.30
CA LEU A 572 27.23 -18.09 30.51
C LEU A 572 27.10 -19.30 31.47
N GLY A 573 26.90 -20.50 30.94
CA GLY A 573 26.70 -21.73 31.72
C GLY A 573 25.32 -21.86 32.37
N SER A 574 24.36 -20.99 32.04
CA SER A 574 22.98 -21.10 32.51
C SER A 574 22.14 -22.08 31.68
N HIS A 575 20.90 -22.34 32.09
CA HIS A 575 19.93 -23.09 31.28
C HIS A 575 19.30 -22.27 30.14
N PHE A 576 19.57 -20.96 30.08
CA PHE A 576 19.00 -20.08 29.07
C PHE A 576 19.79 -20.20 27.76
N SER A 577 19.08 -20.36 26.65
CA SER A 577 19.65 -20.41 25.30
C SER A 577 18.88 -19.46 24.39
N PHE A 578 19.59 -18.72 23.55
CA PHE A 578 18.98 -17.75 22.66
C PHE A 578 19.71 -17.68 21.31
N ASP A 579 18.98 -17.97 20.23
CA ASP A 579 19.47 -17.84 18.86
C ASP A 579 19.02 -16.51 18.25
N LEU A 580 19.97 -15.67 17.84
CA LEU A 580 19.70 -14.36 17.26
C LEU A 580 20.13 -14.33 15.80
N GLN A 581 19.18 -14.08 14.91
CA GLN A 581 19.40 -14.06 13.47
C GLN A 581 19.15 -12.67 12.88
N VAL A 582 19.98 -12.28 11.92
CA VAL A 582 19.75 -11.08 11.10
C VAL A 582 18.98 -11.46 9.85
N ARG A 583 18.03 -10.62 9.46
CA ARG A 583 17.16 -10.80 8.29
C ARG A 583 17.23 -9.57 7.41
N HIS A 584 17.40 -9.81 6.12
CA HIS A 584 17.53 -8.77 5.12
C HIS A 584 16.17 -8.47 4.47
N GLY A 585 15.72 -7.23 4.60
CA GLY A 585 14.56 -6.73 3.88
C GLY A 585 14.90 -6.52 2.41
N ALA A 586 13.88 -6.55 1.55
CA ALA A 586 14.04 -6.48 0.09
C ALA A 586 13.56 -5.14 -0.52
N GLY A 587 13.58 -4.05 0.25
CA GLY A 587 13.22 -2.70 -0.22
C GLY A 587 11.71 -2.49 -0.34
N SER A 588 11.02 -2.41 0.81
CA SER A 588 9.58 -2.14 0.88
C SER A 588 9.28 -1.41 2.20
N PHE A 589 8.73 -0.20 2.12
CA PHE A 589 8.44 0.61 3.31
C PHE A 589 7.33 -0.01 4.17
N VAL A 590 6.28 -0.54 3.53
CA VAL A 590 5.16 -1.21 4.23
C VAL A 590 5.61 -2.44 5.02
N SER A 591 6.72 -3.07 4.66
CA SER A 591 7.29 -4.20 5.40
C SER A 591 7.78 -3.81 6.80
N GLY A 592 7.91 -2.52 7.12
CA GLY A 592 8.13 -2.05 8.49
C GLY A 592 6.90 -2.18 9.40
N GLU A 593 5.71 -2.39 8.84
CA GLU A 593 4.50 -2.68 9.62
C GLU A 593 4.62 -4.06 10.29
N SER A 594 4.31 -4.13 11.59
CA SER A 594 4.54 -5.32 12.41
C SER A 594 4.04 -6.65 11.83
N SER A 595 2.86 -6.71 11.21
CA SER A 595 2.32 -7.96 10.64
C SER A 595 2.88 -8.27 9.26
N ALA A 596 3.17 -7.23 8.45
CA ALA A 596 3.89 -7.35 7.19
C ALA A 596 5.31 -7.88 7.41
N LEU A 597 6.02 -7.37 8.41
CA LEU A 597 7.36 -7.81 8.79
C LEU A 597 7.41 -9.30 9.09
N LEU A 598 6.43 -9.81 9.85
CA LEU A 598 6.32 -11.24 10.14
C LEU A 598 6.05 -12.08 8.89
N GLN A 599 5.40 -11.54 7.86
CA GLN A 599 5.29 -12.23 6.57
C GLN A 599 6.65 -12.29 5.87
N THR A 600 7.36 -11.17 5.78
CA THR A 600 8.70 -11.12 5.19
C THR A 600 9.65 -12.14 5.84
N LEU A 601 9.59 -12.32 7.16
CA LEU A 601 10.37 -13.31 7.90
C LEU A 601 10.15 -14.78 7.49
N VAL A 602 9.00 -15.11 6.92
CA VAL A 602 8.67 -16.46 6.44
C VAL A 602 8.68 -16.55 4.92
N GLY A 603 9.50 -15.71 4.26
CA GLY A 603 9.69 -15.72 2.81
C GLY A 603 8.48 -15.21 2.04
N ARG A 604 7.60 -14.43 2.68
CA ARG A 604 6.33 -13.98 2.11
C ARG A 604 6.35 -12.51 1.71
N VAL A 605 5.39 -12.08 0.87
CA VAL A 605 5.18 -10.65 0.61
C VAL A 605 4.77 -9.91 1.89
N GLY A 606 5.29 -8.70 2.07
CA GLY A 606 5.08 -7.84 3.23
C GLY A 606 3.70 -7.19 3.24
N GLU A 607 2.63 -7.98 3.17
CA GLU A 607 1.27 -7.48 3.23
C GLU A 607 0.74 -7.48 4.67
N PRO A 608 0.24 -6.34 5.18
CA PRO A 608 -0.41 -6.28 6.48
C PRO A 608 -1.63 -7.20 6.57
N LYS A 609 -1.89 -7.70 7.79
CA LYS A 609 -3.08 -8.48 8.14
C LYS A 609 -4.02 -7.67 9.04
N ALA A 610 -5.31 -7.95 8.92
CA ALA A 610 -6.28 -7.48 9.89
C ALA A 610 -5.89 -8.00 11.28
N LYS A 611 -5.78 -7.11 12.26
CA LYS A 611 -5.33 -7.44 13.63
C LYS A 611 -6.52 -7.72 14.55
N TYR A 612 -7.33 -8.72 14.21
CA TYR A 612 -8.37 -9.22 15.11
C TYR A 612 -7.77 -9.97 16.32
N ILE A 613 -6.57 -10.55 16.16
CA ILE A 613 -5.73 -11.11 17.22
C ILE A 613 -4.42 -10.33 17.25
N LYS A 614 -3.91 -10.05 18.47
CA LYS A 614 -2.64 -9.34 18.64
C LYS A 614 -1.47 -10.26 18.33
N LEU A 615 -0.42 -9.71 17.71
CA LEU A 615 0.83 -10.47 17.43
C LEU A 615 1.54 -10.94 18.71
N ALA A 616 1.30 -10.24 19.83
CA ALA A 616 1.78 -10.67 21.14
C ALA A 616 1.20 -12.04 21.54
N GLU A 617 0.01 -12.39 21.06
CA GLU A 617 -0.68 -13.64 21.36
C GLU A 617 -0.46 -14.72 20.28
N VAL A 618 -0.49 -14.31 19.00
CA VAL A 618 -0.31 -15.18 17.82
C VAL A 618 0.48 -14.44 16.75
N GLY A 619 1.80 -14.63 16.75
CA GLY A 619 2.73 -13.98 15.82
C GLY A 619 3.47 -14.98 14.94
N PHE A 620 4.81 -14.94 14.99
CA PHE A 620 5.69 -15.74 14.15
C PHE A 620 5.43 -17.23 14.35
N LYS A 621 5.03 -17.93 13.28
CA LYS A 621 4.64 -19.35 13.31
C LYS A 621 3.65 -19.70 14.44
N LYS A 622 2.66 -18.81 14.66
CA LYS A 622 1.61 -18.96 15.69
C LYS A 622 2.10 -18.94 17.15
N ARG A 623 3.34 -18.50 17.39
CA ARG A 623 3.91 -18.33 18.74
C ARG A 623 3.69 -16.91 19.27
N PRO A 624 3.62 -16.70 20.59
CA PRO A 624 3.59 -15.36 21.16
C PRO A 624 4.86 -14.60 20.73
N THR A 625 4.68 -13.40 20.17
CA THR A 625 5.79 -12.67 19.52
C THR A 625 5.87 -11.22 19.97
N LEU A 626 7.01 -10.86 20.57
CA LEU A 626 7.35 -9.49 20.89
C LEU A 626 7.93 -8.79 19.65
N VAL A 627 7.12 -7.97 18.98
CA VAL A 627 7.58 -7.09 17.91
C VAL A 627 7.87 -5.69 18.46
N CYS A 628 9.15 -5.28 18.39
CA CYS A 628 9.66 -4.02 18.93
C CYS A 628 10.56 -3.29 17.92
N ASN A 629 10.70 -1.98 18.10
CA ASN A 629 11.63 -1.17 17.32
C ASN A 629 13.01 -1.16 18.01
N ILE A 630 14.08 -1.12 17.22
CA ILE A 630 15.46 -1.18 17.70
C ILE A 630 15.80 -0.11 18.77
N GLU A 631 15.31 1.12 18.61
CA GLU A 631 15.51 2.21 19.59
C GLU A 631 14.79 1.89 20.91
N THR A 632 13.63 1.23 20.85
CA THR A 632 12.91 0.80 22.07
C THR A 632 13.74 -0.21 22.85
N ILE A 633 14.38 -1.13 22.13
CA ILE A 633 15.22 -2.16 22.73
C ILE A 633 16.49 -1.55 23.35
N ALA A 634 17.12 -0.60 22.65
CA ALA A 634 18.33 0.07 23.14
C ALA A 634 18.12 0.91 24.42
N ASN A 635 16.88 1.31 24.73
CA ASN A 635 16.56 2.00 25.99
C ASN A 635 16.54 1.03 27.20
N ILE A 636 16.27 -0.27 26.99
CA ILE A 636 15.99 -1.23 28.07
C ILE A 636 17.19 -1.41 29.03
N PRO A 637 18.43 -1.64 28.57
CA PRO A 637 19.56 -1.83 29.47
C PRO A 637 19.76 -0.64 30.41
N GLN A 638 19.66 0.58 29.86
CA GLN A 638 19.86 1.82 30.63
C GLN A 638 18.75 2.06 31.66
N ILE A 639 17.49 1.75 31.34
CA ILE A 639 16.37 1.85 32.29
C ILE A 639 16.61 0.94 33.51
N ILE A 640 17.10 -0.28 33.28
CA ILE A 640 17.32 -1.23 34.37
C ILE A 640 18.58 -0.87 35.17
N GLU A 641 19.65 -0.45 34.49
CA GLU A 641 20.91 -0.07 35.14
C GLU A 641 20.76 1.17 36.04
N LYS A 642 20.13 2.23 35.52
CA LYS A 642 20.01 3.53 36.20
C LYS A 642 18.69 3.71 36.97
N GLY A 643 17.71 2.83 36.73
CA GLY A 643 16.43 2.77 37.43
C GLY A 643 15.30 3.59 36.80
N VAL A 644 14.07 3.22 37.17
CA VAL A 644 12.81 3.80 36.67
C VAL A 644 12.71 5.30 36.93
N ARG A 645 13.10 5.76 38.13
CA ARG A 645 13.04 7.19 38.51
C ARG A 645 13.95 8.04 37.62
N TRP A 646 15.15 7.55 37.30
CA TRP A 646 16.05 8.23 36.38
C TRP A 646 15.40 8.39 35.00
N PHE A 647 14.88 7.32 34.41
CA PHE A 647 14.27 7.38 33.08
C PHE A 647 13.03 8.27 33.03
N THR A 648 12.15 8.18 34.03
CA THR A 648 10.90 8.97 34.10
C THR A 648 11.14 10.45 34.42
N SER A 649 12.31 10.81 34.97
CA SER A 649 12.71 12.21 35.14
C SER A 649 13.12 12.89 33.83
N ILE A 650 13.38 12.10 32.77
CA ILE A 650 13.77 12.61 31.46
C ILE A 650 12.53 12.76 30.58
N GLY A 651 12.37 13.94 29.98
CA GLY A 651 11.24 14.27 29.12
C GLY A 651 10.00 14.77 29.89
N LYS A 652 9.08 15.40 29.16
CA LYS A 652 7.83 15.96 29.70
C LYS A 652 6.63 15.28 29.05
N HIS A 653 5.63 14.88 29.84
CA HIS A 653 4.45 14.08 29.46
C HIS A 653 4.74 12.64 28.98
N SER A 654 5.76 12.45 28.16
CA SER A 654 6.29 11.13 27.77
C SER A 654 7.70 10.94 28.34
N ALA A 655 7.98 9.76 28.89
CA ALA A 655 9.26 9.46 29.53
C ALA A 655 10.37 9.11 28.51
N GLY A 656 11.58 9.54 28.83
CA GLY A 656 12.81 9.29 28.10
C GLY A 656 13.07 10.23 26.93
N THR A 657 13.90 9.77 26.01
CA THR A 657 14.33 10.49 24.82
C THR A 657 13.77 9.88 23.54
N LYS A 658 13.95 10.61 22.44
CA LYS A 658 13.66 10.20 21.07
C LYS A 658 14.84 10.58 20.17
N LEU A 659 15.24 9.65 19.30
CA LEU A 659 16.15 9.94 18.21
C LEU A 659 15.41 10.60 17.05
N LEU A 660 15.96 11.71 16.56
CA LEU A 660 15.44 12.49 15.45
C LEU A 660 16.47 12.58 14.32
N SER A 661 15.97 12.47 13.09
CA SER A 661 16.73 12.77 11.88
C SER A 661 16.17 14.06 11.28
N ILE A 662 17.00 15.10 11.20
CA ILE A 662 16.62 16.40 10.66
C ILE A 662 17.30 16.60 9.31
N SER A 663 16.48 16.96 8.31
CA SER A 663 16.93 17.15 6.93
C SER A 663 16.26 18.35 6.27
N GLY A 664 16.63 18.64 5.02
CA GLY A 664 16.04 19.71 4.22
C GLY A 664 16.86 20.99 4.26
N ASP A 665 16.19 22.13 4.31
CA ASP A 665 16.79 23.47 4.17
C ASP A 665 17.41 24.01 5.47
N VAL A 666 18.11 23.16 6.23
CA VAL A 666 18.89 23.53 7.42
C VAL A 666 20.38 23.72 7.09
N LYS A 667 21.10 24.45 7.95
CA LYS A 667 22.55 24.68 7.81
C LYS A 667 23.33 23.36 7.92
N ASN A 668 23.09 22.61 8.99
CA ASN A 668 23.68 21.29 9.22
C ASN A 668 22.57 20.25 9.41
N PRO A 669 22.29 19.40 8.42
CA PRO A 669 21.47 18.20 8.63
C PRO A 669 22.09 17.32 9.73
N SER A 670 21.24 16.77 10.61
CA SER A 670 21.71 16.21 11.88
C SER A 670 20.91 14.98 12.32
N PHE A 671 21.57 14.06 13.01
CA PHE A 671 20.94 13.06 13.86
C PHE A 671 21.12 13.48 15.30
N VAL A 672 20.03 13.57 16.07
CA VAL A 672 20.07 14.13 17.43
C VAL A 672 19.18 13.31 18.37
N GLU A 673 19.65 13.11 19.60
CA GLU A 673 18.84 12.56 20.68
C GLU A 673 18.25 13.71 21.51
N VAL A 674 16.92 13.73 21.67
CA VAL A 674 16.23 14.80 22.41
C VAL A 674 15.29 14.22 23.47
N PRO A 675 15.17 14.85 24.65
CA PRO A 675 14.10 14.53 25.59
C PRO A 675 12.72 14.82 24.97
N PHE A 676 11.72 14.01 25.30
CA PHE A 676 10.34 14.35 24.92
C PHE A 676 9.92 15.70 25.51
N GLY A 677 9.17 16.47 24.74
CA GLY A 677 8.75 17.82 25.12
C GLY A 677 9.65 18.95 24.61
N THR A 678 10.83 18.64 24.05
CA THR A 678 11.67 19.60 23.30
C THR A 678 10.87 20.18 22.12
N THR A 679 11.00 21.46 21.83
CA THR A 679 10.26 22.10 20.72
C THR A 679 10.93 21.85 19.38
N ILE A 680 10.17 21.92 18.28
CA ILE A 680 10.73 21.81 16.93
C ILE A 680 11.78 22.90 16.68
N ASN A 681 11.52 24.13 17.18
CA ASN A 681 12.45 25.25 17.04
C ASN A 681 13.78 24.97 17.74
N GLU A 682 13.76 24.51 19.00
CA GLU A 682 14.97 24.18 19.76
C GLU A 682 15.84 23.17 19.00
N VAL A 683 15.23 22.12 18.43
CA VAL A 683 15.95 21.13 17.63
C VAL A 683 16.60 21.77 16.39
N ILE A 684 15.86 22.61 15.66
CA ILE A 684 16.37 23.26 14.45
C ILE A 684 17.52 24.24 14.77
N GLN A 685 17.40 25.03 15.84
CA GLN A 685 18.45 25.99 16.21
C GLN A 685 19.68 25.29 16.77
N ASN A 686 19.50 24.40 17.75
CA ASN A 686 20.60 23.83 18.52
C ASN A 686 21.29 22.67 17.80
N ALA A 687 20.55 21.78 17.15
CA ALA A 687 21.14 20.61 16.48
C ALA A 687 21.60 20.94 15.06
N CYS A 688 20.91 21.86 14.37
CA CYS A 688 21.17 22.13 12.96
C CYS A 688 21.79 23.50 12.67
N GLY A 689 21.86 24.41 13.65
CA GLY A 689 22.35 25.77 13.46
C GLY A 689 21.42 26.66 12.64
N GLY A 690 20.12 26.36 12.63
CA GLY A 690 19.08 27.12 11.94
C GLY A 690 18.88 26.79 10.46
N VAL A 691 18.10 27.63 9.78
CA VAL A 691 17.78 27.51 8.35
C VAL A 691 19.01 27.84 7.51
N SER A 692 19.19 27.13 6.40
CA SER A 692 20.22 27.43 5.39
C SER A 692 20.04 28.83 4.78
N ASN A 693 21.14 29.58 4.62
CA ASN A 693 21.14 30.96 4.09
C ASN A 693 20.15 31.92 4.80
N PRO A 694 20.22 32.08 6.12
CA PRO A 694 19.21 32.79 6.91
C PRO A 694 19.12 34.28 6.56
N LYS A 695 20.17 34.89 5.98
CA LYS A 695 20.14 36.28 5.47
C LYS A 695 19.20 36.47 4.28
N LYS A 696 18.90 35.41 3.52
CA LYS A 696 18.11 35.46 2.28
C LYS A 696 16.81 34.66 2.35
N ARG A 697 16.69 33.73 3.29
CA ARG A 697 15.62 32.71 3.33
C ARG A 697 15.00 32.63 4.72
N SER A 698 13.69 32.49 4.77
CA SER A 698 12.94 32.16 5.98
C SER A 698 12.40 30.74 5.94
N LEU A 699 12.19 30.14 7.12
CA LEU A 699 11.44 28.89 7.25
C LEU A 699 9.99 29.12 6.81
N LYS A 700 9.44 28.25 5.96
CA LYS A 700 8.03 28.30 5.55
C LYS A 700 7.20 27.23 6.26
N PHE A 701 7.67 25.98 6.24
CA PHE A 701 7.00 24.87 6.90
C PHE A 701 7.97 23.73 7.23
N VAL A 702 7.52 22.82 8.09
CA VAL A 702 8.20 21.57 8.42
C VAL A 702 7.28 20.39 8.14
N GLN A 703 7.85 19.26 7.76
CA GLN A 703 7.15 17.97 7.72
C GLN A 703 7.62 17.14 8.91
N VAL A 704 6.70 16.74 9.79
CA VAL A 704 7.00 16.02 11.03
C VAL A 704 6.37 14.63 10.99
N GLY A 705 7.18 13.59 11.25
CA GLY A 705 6.75 12.20 11.23
C GLY A 705 7.12 11.43 9.96
N GLY A 706 7.89 12.07 9.08
CA GLY A 706 8.31 11.53 7.81
C GLY A 706 7.17 11.38 6.80
N PRO A 707 7.22 10.37 5.90
CA PRO A 707 6.32 10.28 4.76
C PRO A 707 4.81 10.27 5.06
N THR A 708 4.43 9.69 6.19
CA THR A 708 3.04 9.59 6.67
C THR A 708 2.73 10.63 7.76
N GLY A 709 3.66 11.58 7.95
CA GLY A 709 3.56 12.70 8.85
C GLY A 709 2.70 13.84 8.32
N GLY A 710 2.60 14.92 9.08
CA GLY A 710 1.87 16.13 8.72
C GLY A 710 2.80 17.29 8.35
N TYR A 711 2.26 18.29 7.65
CA TYR A 711 2.90 19.57 7.41
C TYR A 711 2.47 20.59 8.45
N LEU A 712 3.44 21.27 9.07
CA LEU A 712 3.20 22.33 10.05
C LEU A 712 3.83 23.65 9.57
N PRO A 713 3.12 24.78 9.65
CA PRO A 713 3.63 26.09 9.26
C PRO A 713 4.70 26.59 10.24
N ALA A 714 5.50 27.57 9.80
CA ALA A 714 6.52 28.22 10.63
C ALA A 714 5.98 28.84 11.94
N SER A 715 4.70 29.20 12.00
CA SER A 715 4.05 29.68 13.22
C SER A 715 3.90 28.63 14.32
N MET A 716 4.13 27.34 14.01
CA MET A 716 3.97 26.21 14.93
C MET A 716 5.29 25.55 15.34
N LEU A 717 6.42 26.24 15.20
CA LEU A 717 7.72 25.67 15.59
C LEU A 717 7.89 25.48 17.10
N GLU A 718 7.07 26.14 17.92
CA GLU A 718 7.01 25.92 19.37
C GLU A 718 6.22 24.66 19.76
N GLN A 719 5.70 23.91 18.78
CA GLN A 719 5.07 22.64 19.05
C GLN A 719 6.07 21.67 19.69
N LYS A 720 5.65 21.04 20.79
CA LYS A 720 6.44 20.06 21.51
C LYS A 720 6.50 18.74 20.76
N ILE A 721 7.68 18.14 20.76
CA ILE A 721 7.91 16.81 20.20
C ILE A 721 7.52 15.79 21.26
N ASP A 722 6.25 15.38 21.22
CA ASP A 722 5.68 14.25 21.98
C ASP A 722 4.50 13.62 21.21
N TYR A 723 4.03 12.45 21.67
CA TYR A 723 3.05 11.64 20.94
C TYR A 723 1.68 12.31 20.82
N ASP A 724 1.22 12.95 21.89
CA ASP A 724 -0.14 13.45 22.00
C ASP A 724 -0.22 14.86 21.38
N SER A 725 0.74 15.73 21.72
CA SER A 725 0.88 17.08 21.17
C SER A 725 0.97 17.09 19.64
N LEU A 726 1.74 16.19 19.02
CA LEU A 726 1.84 16.16 17.56
C LEU A 726 0.57 15.64 16.88
N LYS A 727 -0.14 14.71 17.53
CA LYS A 727 -1.38 14.13 17.00
C LYS A 727 -2.50 15.18 16.90
N GLU A 728 -2.61 16.08 17.88
CA GLU A 728 -3.61 17.16 17.91
C GLU A 728 -3.49 18.13 16.73
N VAL A 729 -2.26 18.38 16.28
CA VAL A 729 -1.98 19.26 15.14
C VAL A 729 -2.01 18.54 13.79
N GLY A 730 -2.40 17.26 13.74
CA GLY A 730 -2.46 16.47 12.50
C GLY A 730 -1.10 15.97 12.00
N ALA A 731 -0.10 15.92 12.88
CA ALA A 731 1.20 15.30 12.65
C ALA A 731 1.36 14.05 13.54
N ILE A 732 2.50 13.36 13.40
CA ILE A 732 2.87 12.24 14.27
C ILE A 732 4.38 12.26 14.50
N ILE A 733 4.88 11.65 15.58
CA ILE A 733 6.33 11.46 15.74
C ILE A 733 6.89 10.57 14.62
N GLY A 734 6.14 9.54 14.23
CA GLY A 734 6.56 8.55 13.24
C GLY A 734 7.92 7.94 13.59
N SER A 735 8.83 7.88 12.61
CA SER A 735 10.20 7.41 12.79
C SER A 735 11.16 8.46 13.39
N GLY A 736 10.67 9.65 13.76
CA GLY A 736 11.52 10.76 14.22
C GLY A 736 12.11 11.60 13.07
N LEU A 737 11.53 11.57 11.88
CA LEU A 737 12.00 12.38 10.75
C LEU A 737 11.34 13.76 10.75
N ILE A 738 12.16 14.82 10.70
CA ILE A 738 11.73 16.21 10.51
C ILE A 738 12.41 16.76 9.24
N SER A 739 11.61 17.21 8.27
CA SER A 739 12.11 17.85 7.05
C SER A 739 11.76 19.34 7.06
N VAL A 740 12.77 20.20 7.08
CA VAL A 740 12.61 21.67 7.10
C VAL A 740 12.59 22.22 5.68
N LYS A 741 11.66 23.14 5.39
CA LYS A 741 11.47 23.75 4.06
C LYS A 741 11.43 25.27 4.17
N ASN A 742 12.24 25.94 3.36
CA ASN A 742 12.27 27.40 3.32
C ASN A 742 11.23 27.99 2.33
N ASP A 743 11.17 29.31 2.25
CA ASP A 743 10.26 30.08 1.37
C ASP A 743 10.34 29.74 -0.13
N ARG A 744 11.42 29.11 -0.59
CA ARG A 744 11.61 28.69 -1.99
C ARG A 744 10.89 27.38 -2.32
N LYS A 745 10.35 26.67 -1.32
CA LYS A 745 9.69 25.38 -1.52
C LYS A 745 8.18 25.54 -1.67
N CYS A 746 7.66 24.97 -2.75
CA CYS A 746 6.22 24.87 -2.97
C CYS A 746 5.64 23.72 -2.13
N LEU A 747 4.54 23.99 -1.42
CA LEU A 747 3.86 22.95 -0.66
C LEU A 747 3.18 21.93 -1.57
N ILE A 748 2.49 22.38 -2.64
CA ILE A 748 1.78 21.49 -3.56
C ILE A 748 2.74 20.50 -4.23
N ASP A 749 3.92 20.97 -4.62
CA ASP A 749 4.99 20.12 -5.16
C ASP A 749 5.49 19.11 -4.11
N SER A 750 5.74 19.58 -2.88
CA SER A 750 6.17 18.72 -1.77
C SER A 750 5.12 17.65 -1.43
N LEU A 751 3.84 18.02 -1.39
CA LEU A 751 2.73 17.12 -1.13
C LEU A 751 2.51 16.13 -2.27
N LEU A 752 2.55 16.59 -3.52
CA LEU A 752 2.46 15.74 -4.70
C LEU A 752 3.55 14.67 -4.68
N TYR A 753 4.78 15.09 -4.43
CA TYR A 753 5.91 14.19 -4.31
C TYR A 753 5.70 13.19 -3.15
N GLN A 754 5.19 13.66 -2.01
CA GLN A 754 4.92 12.80 -0.85
C GLN A 754 3.83 11.77 -1.13
N VAL A 755 2.72 12.17 -1.74
CA VAL A 755 1.63 11.27 -2.12
C VAL A 755 2.07 10.30 -3.21
N ASN A 756 2.96 10.72 -4.13
CA ASN A 756 3.56 9.81 -5.11
C ASN A 756 4.41 8.73 -4.46
N PHE A 757 5.25 9.07 -3.48
CA PHE A 757 5.99 8.08 -2.69
C PHE A 757 5.04 7.12 -1.97
N LEU A 758 4.02 7.64 -1.29
CA LEU A 758 3.05 6.80 -0.56
C LEU A 758 2.27 5.87 -1.50
N ALA A 759 1.89 6.35 -2.69
CA ALA A 759 1.22 5.53 -3.70
C ALA A 759 2.09 4.35 -4.15
N ASN A 760 3.40 4.58 -4.31
CA ASN A 760 4.36 3.55 -4.70
C ASN A 760 4.65 2.54 -3.57
N GLU A 761 4.59 2.98 -2.30
CA GLU A 761 4.81 2.12 -1.12
C GLU A 761 3.56 1.38 -0.62
N SER A 762 2.40 1.65 -1.23
CA SER A 762 1.18 0.95 -0.91
C SER A 762 1.28 -0.53 -1.27
N CYS A 763 0.99 -1.42 -0.32
CA CYS A 763 0.91 -2.86 -0.59
C CYS A 763 -0.21 -3.26 -1.58
N GLY A 764 -1.10 -2.33 -1.95
CA GLY A 764 -2.19 -2.57 -2.92
C GLY A 764 -3.39 -3.37 -2.40
N LYS A 765 -3.41 -3.74 -1.10
CA LYS A 765 -4.41 -4.65 -0.55
C LYS A 765 -5.81 -4.04 -0.34
N CYS A 766 -5.89 -2.85 0.27
CA CYS A 766 -7.18 -2.19 0.55
C CYS A 766 -7.47 -1.10 -0.48
N THR A 767 -8.69 -1.08 -1.00
CA THR A 767 -9.19 -0.10 -1.97
C THR A 767 -8.95 1.37 -1.56
N PRO A 768 -9.30 1.82 -0.33
CA PRO A 768 -9.13 3.22 0.04
C PRO A 768 -7.66 3.67 -0.08
N CYS A 769 -6.70 2.87 0.41
CA CYS A 769 -5.29 3.19 0.29
C CYS A 769 -4.77 3.08 -1.15
N ARG A 770 -5.11 2.01 -1.88
CA ARG A 770 -4.60 1.77 -3.25
C ARG A 770 -5.13 2.77 -4.27
N GLU A 771 -6.44 2.96 -4.29
CA GLU A 771 -7.09 3.84 -5.27
C GLU A 771 -7.06 5.31 -4.79
N GLY A 772 -7.25 5.54 -3.49
CA GLY A 772 -7.27 6.88 -2.91
C GLY A 772 -5.95 7.63 -3.12
N LEU A 773 -4.80 6.99 -2.85
CA LEU A 773 -3.49 7.61 -3.09
C LEU A 773 -3.25 7.92 -4.57
N ASN A 774 -3.63 7.01 -5.47
CA ASN A 774 -3.50 7.23 -6.91
C ASN A 774 -4.41 8.38 -7.40
N LYS A 775 -5.61 8.49 -6.84
CA LYS A 775 -6.54 9.58 -7.17
C LYS A 775 -6.07 10.92 -6.60
N ALA A 776 -5.60 10.94 -5.36
CA ALA A 776 -5.01 12.12 -4.72
C ALA A 776 -3.78 12.61 -5.50
N LYS A 777 -2.89 11.69 -5.91
CA LYS A 777 -1.75 11.99 -6.80
C LYS A 777 -2.22 12.67 -8.09
N ALA A 778 -3.22 12.12 -8.77
CA ALA A 778 -3.73 12.69 -10.02
C ALA A 778 -4.32 14.10 -9.83
N ILE A 779 -5.05 14.33 -8.73
CA ILE A 779 -5.58 15.65 -8.37
C ILE A 779 -4.43 16.64 -8.15
N LEU A 780 -3.47 16.29 -7.32
CA LEU A 780 -2.32 17.14 -7.02
C LEU A 780 -1.45 17.43 -8.26
N GLN A 781 -1.31 16.47 -9.17
CA GLN A 781 -0.65 16.68 -10.47
C GLN A 781 -1.38 17.72 -11.33
N ASN A 782 -2.72 17.72 -11.31
CA ASN A 782 -3.50 18.72 -12.04
C ASN A 782 -3.37 20.10 -11.39
N ILE A 783 -3.41 20.18 -10.07
CA ILE A 783 -3.21 21.43 -9.32
C ILE A 783 -1.83 22.02 -9.61
N ALA A 784 -0.77 21.21 -9.53
CA ALA A 784 0.61 21.63 -9.84
C ALA A 784 0.80 22.11 -11.30
N LYS A 785 -0.09 21.70 -12.22
CA LYS A 785 -0.10 22.12 -13.63
C LYS A 785 -1.12 23.24 -13.94
N GLY A 786 -1.81 23.77 -12.92
CA GLY A 786 -2.87 24.77 -13.09
C GLY A 786 -4.14 24.26 -13.76
N LYS A 787 -4.30 22.93 -13.89
CA LYS A 787 -5.47 22.27 -14.51
C LYS A 787 -6.49 21.77 -13.49
N GLY A 788 -6.27 22.04 -12.20
CA GLY A 788 -7.19 21.68 -11.13
C GLY A 788 -8.39 22.62 -11.01
N SER A 789 -9.40 22.19 -10.25
CA SER A 789 -10.56 23.00 -9.86
C SER A 789 -10.74 23.02 -8.34
N THR A 790 -11.42 24.04 -7.83
CA THR A 790 -11.73 24.17 -6.39
C THR A 790 -12.57 23.01 -5.86
N SER A 791 -13.50 22.48 -6.67
CA SER A 791 -14.28 21.28 -6.34
C SER A 791 -13.44 20.02 -6.11
N GLN A 792 -12.18 20.00 -6.55
CA GLN A 792 -11.28 18.87 -6.28
C GLN A 792 -10.70 18.91 -4.87
N LEU A 793 -10.79 20.03 -4.15
CA LEU A 793 -10.32 20.12 -2.77
C LEU A 793 -11.24 19.29 -1.84
N ASP A 794 -12.55 19.45 -1.98
CA ASP A 794 -13.54 18.66 -1.22
C ASP A 794 -13.38 17.16 -1.49
N LEU A 795 -13.18 16.79 -2.76
CA LEU A 795 -12.91 15.41 -3.14
C LEU A 795 -11.59 14.90 -2.55
N LEU A 796 -10.55 15.73 -2.51
CA LEU A 796 -9.25 15.36 -1.95
C LEU A 796 -9.36 15.14 -0.42
N GLU A 797 -10.15 15.95 0.27
CA GLU A 797 -10.47 15.79 1.69
C GLU A 797 -11.29 14.52 1.96
N ASP A 798 -12.32 14.27 1.16
CA ASP A 798 -13.16 13.06 1.26
C ASP A 798 -12.33 11.78 1.05
N ILE A 799 -11.44 11.78 0.05
CA ILE A 799 -10.50 10.67 -0.18
C ILE A 799 -9.60 10.46 1.05
N ALA A 800 -9.02 11.54 1.58
CA ALA A 800 -8.10 11.45 2.71
C ALA A 800 -8.80 10.98 4.00
N THR A 801 -10.01 11.47 4.26
CA THR A 801 -10.84 11.06 5.42
C THR A 801 -11.25 9.59 5.29
N THR A 802 -11.74 9.18 4.11
CA THR A 802 -12.05 7.78 3.82
C THR A 802 -10.83 6.88 4.03
N MET A 803 -9.64 7.30 3.58
CA MET A 803 -8.39 6.58 3.84
C MET A 803 -8.08 6.46 5.33
N GLN A 804 -8.25 7.54 6.09
CA GLN A 804 -7.98 7.58 7.53
C GLN A 804 -8.87 6.60 8.30
N GLU A 805 -10.15 6.51 7.95
CA GLU A 805 -11.13 5.71 8.66
C GLU A 805 -11.10 4.23 8.24
N THR A 806 -11.01 3.98 6.93
CA THR A 806 -11.32 2.66 6.34
C THR A 806 -10.10 1.85 5.88
N SER A 807 -8.89 2.42 5.96
CA SER A 807 -7.67 1.65 5.62
C SER A 807 -7.39 0.53 6.62
N LEU A 808 -6.99 -0.63 6.10
CA LEU A 808 -6.76 -1.85 6.89
C LEU A 808 -5.63 -1.70 7.94
N CYS A 809 -4.56 -1.01 7.56
CA CYS A 809 -3.35 -0.86 8.39
C CYS A 809 -3.03 0.61 8.63
N GLN A 810 -2.15 0.85 9.61
CA GLN A 810 -1.79 2.21 10.00
C GLN A 810 -1.17 3.02 8.85
N PHE A 811 -0.41 2.39 7.95
CA PHE A 811 0.16 3.05 6.77
C PHE A 811 -0.92 3.80 5.97
N GLY A 812 -1.99 3.11 5.56
CA GLY A 812 -3.05 3.73 4.77
C GLY A 812 -3.81 4.80 5.56
N LYS A 813 -3.97 4.60 6.88
CA LYS A 813 -4.61 5.58 7.75
C LYS A 813 -3.79 6.87 7.85
N THR A 814 -2.50 6.77 8.15
CA THR A 814 -1.61 7.93 8.31
C THR A 814 -1.14 8.53 7.00
N ALA A 815 -1.24 7.81 5.88
CA ALA A 815 -0.99 8.37 4.55
C ALA A 815 -1.95 9.52 4.19
N SER A 816 -3.06 9.67 4.92
CA SER A 816 -3.97 10.82 4.84
C SER A 816 -3.43 12.09 5.49
N ASN A 817 -2.60 11.98 6.54
CA ASN A 817 -2.10 13.10 7.34
C ASN A 817 -1.44 14.22 6.51
N PRO A 818 -0.55 13.95 5.53
CA PRO A 818 0.07 15.05 4.76
C PRO A 818 -0.97 15.80 3.92
N ILE A 819 -2.03 15.11 3.45
CA ILE A 819 -3.11 15.73 2.68
C ILE A 819 -3.97 16.60 3.60
N LEU A 820 -4.46 16.04 4.71
CA LEU A 820 -5.33 16.74 5.65
C LEU A 820 -4.65 17.95 6.30
N SER A 821 -3.39 17.80 6.73
CA SER A 821 -2.63 18.92 7.31
C SER A 821 -2.31 20.02 6.28
N ALA A 822 -2.02 19.65 5.02
CA ALA A 822 -1.83 20.62 3.96
C ALA A 822 -3.11 21.42 3.68
N LEU A 823 -4.26 20.76 3.58
CA LEU A 823 -5.55 21.41 3.39
C LEU A 823 -5.90 22.33 4.56
N ARG A 824 -5.62 21.89 5.80
CA ARG A 824 -5.90 22.62 7.04
C ARG A 824 -5.08 23.91 7.17
N TYR A 825 -3.77 23.85 6.94
CA TYR A 825 -2.87 24.96 7.29
C TYR A 825 -2.42 25.81 6.10
N PHE A 826 -2.62 25.34 4.86
CA PHE A 826 -2.04 25.97 3.68
C PHE A 826 -3.06 26.09 2.54
N LYS A 827 -4.32 26.33 2.88
CA LYS A 827 -5.39 26.55 1.90
C LYS A 827 -5.03 27.63 0.87
N GLU A 828 -4.33 28.69 1.29
CA GLU A 828 -3.84 29.76 0.40
C GLU A 828 -2.87 29.26 -0.69
N ASP A 829 -2.00 28.30 -0.39
CA ASP A 829 -1.12 27.71 -1.42
C ASP A 829 -1.95 26.99 -2.49
N PHE A 830 -3.06 26.34 -2.12
CA PHE A 830 -3.98 25.71 -3.08
C PHE A 830 -4.73 26.75 -3.91
N ILE A 831 -5.28 27.79 -3.28
CA ILE A 831 -6.02 28.87 -3.95
C ILE A 831 -5.11 29.57 -4.97
N SER A 832 -3.86 29.88 -4.61
CA SER A 832 -2.88 30.47 -5.52
C SER A 832 -2.65 29.63 -6.78
N HIS A 833 -2.60 28.30 -6.66
CA HIS A 833 -2.41 27.41 -7.81
C HIS A 833 -3.69 27.23 -8.64
N LEU A 834 -4.85 27.25 -7.98
CA LEU A 834 -6.14 26.97 -8.60
C LEU A 834 -6.75 28.20 -9.27
N GLU A 835 -6.80 29.33 -8.58
CA GLU A 835 -7.48 30.55 -9.02
C GLU A 835 -6.49 31.50 -9.70
N HIS A 836 -5.39 31.84 -9.03
CA HIS A 836 -4.41 32.79 -9.56
C HIS A 836 -3.48 32.18 -10.61
N LYS A 837 -3.42 30.84 -10.70
CA LYS A 837 -2.50 30.09 -11.58
C LYS A 837 -1.03 30.47 -11.40
N ILE A 838 -0.66 30.83 -10.16
CA ILE A 838 0.68 31.26 -9.79
C ILE A 838 1.24 30.33 -8.72
N CYS A 839 2.46 29.86 -8.93
CA CYS A 839 3.27 29.21 -7.90
C CYS A 839 4.21 30.25 -7.30
N ALA A 840 3.85 30.87 -6.18
CA ALA A 840 4.66 31.92 -5.54
C ALA A 840 6.11 31.48 -5.23
N SER A 841 6.30 30.19 -4.94
CA SER A 841 7.62 29.61 -4.71
C SER A 841 8.41 29.36 -6.00
N GLY A 842 7.83 29.50 -7.19
CA GLY A 842 8.50 29.37 -8.49
C GLY A 842 9.02 27.97 -8.82
N VAL A 843 8.38 26.92 -8.29
CA VAL A 843 8.79 25.51 -8.46
C VAL A 843 7.96 24.82 -9.55
N CYS A 844 6.64 25.04 -9.55
CA CYS A 844 5.75 24.46 -10.54
C CYS A 844 5.89 25.20 -11.87
N LYS A 845 6.69 24.64 -12.80
CA LYS A 845 7.09 25.27 -14.07
C LYS A 845 5.91 25.82 -14.89
N GLU A 846 4.78 25.13 -14.92
CA GLU A 846 3.60 25.58 -15.69
C GLU A 846 2.98 26.86 -15.12
N LEU A 847 3.16 27.11 -13.82
CA LEU A 847 2.56 28.22 -13.07
C LEU A 847 3.58 29.26 -12.63
N THR A 848 4.74 29.29 -13.29
CA THR A 848 5.84 30.18 -12.93
C THR A 848 6.28 30.98 -14.15
N LYS A 849 6.23 32.31 -14.05
CA LYS A 849 6.97 33.22 -14.91
C LYS A 849 7.85 34.10 -14.03
N PHE A 850 9.15 34.17 -14.35
CA PHE A 850 10.05 35.08 -13.65
C PHE A 850 10.04 36.43 -14.34
N HIS A 851 9.82 37.50 -13.58
CA HIS A 851 9.82 38.88 -14.04
C HIS A 851 10.86 39.69 -13.25
N ILE A 852 11.45 40.73 -13.86
CA ILE A 852 12.37 41.64 -13.17
C ILE A 852 11.65 42.99 -13.02
N ASN A 853 11.43 43.40 -11.77
CA ASN A 853 10.79 44.68 -11.45
C ASN A 853 11.80 45.85 -11.42
N ASP A 854 11.26 47.04 -11.19
CA ASP A 854 11.96 48.33 -11.13
C ASP A 854 13.04 48.43 -10.04
N LYS A 855 13.05 47.53 -9.04
CA LYS A 855 14.11 47.47 -8.02
C LYS A 855 15.44 46.96 -8.56
N CYS A 856 15.54 46.64 -9.85
CA CYS A 856 16.77 46.13 -10.46
C CYS A 856 17.83 47.23 -10.56
N THR A 857 19.01 46.98 -9.99
CA THR A 857 20.17 47.90 -10.03
C THR A 857 21.06 47.71 -11.26
N GLY A 858 20.73 46.77 -12.15
CA GLY A 858 21.53 46.48 -13.34
C GLY A 858 22.88 45.81 -13.06
N CYS A 859 23.01 45.03 -11.97
CA CYS A 859 24.26 44.39 -11.52
C CYS A 859 24.75 43.18 -12.34
N THR A 860 23.97 42.74 -13.33
CA THR A 860 24.19 41.65 -14.31
C THR A 860 24.35 40.23 -13.77
N LEU A 861 24.30 40.05 -12.44
CA LEU A 861 24.40 38.74 -11.81
C LEU A 861 23.36 37.75 -12.31
N CYS A 862 22.10 38.19 -12.52
CA CYS A 862 21.02 37.34 -13.02
C CYS A 862 21.32 36.77 -14.42
N ALA A 863 21.91 37.56 -15.31
CA ALA A 863 22.29 37.12 -16.65
C ALA A 863 23.48 36.15 -16.61
N LYS A 864 24.47 36.40 -15.74
CA LYS A 864 25.64 35.54 -15.57
C LYS A 864 25.27 34.12 -15.12
N VAL A 865 24.27 33.98 -14.25
CA VAL A 865 23.80 32.67 -13.76
C VAL A 865 22.76 32.00 -14.66
N CYS A 866 22.32 32.67 -15.73
CA CYS A 866 21.27 32.15 -16.60
C CYS A 866 21.82 31.06 -17.52
N PRO A 867 21.36 29.80 -17.43
CA PRO A 867 21.91 28.71 -18.24
C PRO A 867 21.56 28.81 -19.73
N THR A 868 20.52 29.57 -20.09
CA THR A 868 20.08 29.74 -21.48
C THR A 868 20.40 31.13 -22.05
N GLY A 869 21.04 32.01 -21.27
CA GLY A 869 21.31 33.38 -21.69
C GLY A 869 20.05 34.20 -22.03
N CYS A 870 18.87 33.85 -21.50
CA CYS A 870 17.59 34.47 -21.83
C CYS A 870 17.36 35.87 -21.21
N ILE A 871 18.37 36.46 -20.55
CA ILE A 871 18.23 37.75 -19.86
C ILE A 871 19.00 38.82 -20.63
N ALA A 872 18.26 39.74 -21.26
CA ALA A 872 18.84 40.93 -21.84
C ALA A 872 19.38 41.81 -20.70
N SER A 873 20.70 41.99 -20.65
CA SER A 873 21.36 42.69 -19.54
C SER A 873 22.39 43.70 -20.02
N LYS A 874 22.34 44.90 -19.43
CA LYS A 874 23.32 45.97 -19.60
C LYS A 874 23.57 46.62 -18.24
N LYS A 875 24.80 47.07 -17.98
CA LYS A 875 25.17 47.65 -16.68
C LYS A 875 24.31 48.88 -16.40
N LYS A 876 23.80 48.99 -15.16
CA LYS A 876 22.96 50.11 -14.68
C LYS A 876 21.61 50.29 -15.41
N GLU A 877 21.15 49.30 -16.16
CA GLU A 877 19.84 49.30 -16.81
C GLU A 877 18.93 48.20 -16.23
N LEU A 878 17.61 48.37 -16.38
CA LEU A 878 16.62 47.35 -16.05
C LEU A 878 16.82 46.13 -16.96
N HIS A 879 16.91 44.94 -16.38
CA HIS A 879 17.10 43.69 -17.12
C HIS A 879 15.74 43.07 -17.46
N ILE A 880 15.64 42.41 -18.60
CA ILE A 880 14.40 41.81 -19.09
C ILE A 880 14.64 40.33 -19.40
N ILE A 881 13.73 39.47 -18.92
CA ILE A 881 13.76 38.02 -19.18
C ILE A 881 12.91 37.71 -20.41
N ASP A 882 13.54 37.16 -21.44
CA ASP A 882 12.87 36.57 -22.60
C ASP A 882 12.13 35.29 -22.16
N GLN A 883 10.80 35.39 -22.09
CA GLN A 883 9.94 34.31 -21.61
C GLN A 883 9.91 33.10 -22.57
N GLN A 884 10.21 33.29 -23.86
CA GLN A 884 10.23 32.19 -24.83
C GLN A 884 11.47 31.31 -24.66
N LYS A 885 12.60 31.90 -24.26
CA LYS A 885 13.87 31.20 -24.00
C LYS A 885 14.06 30.76 -22.54
N CYS A 886 13.20 31.24 -21.64
CA CYS A 886 13.30 30.92 -20.22
C CYS A 886 12.85 29.48 -19.94
N ILE A 887 13.76 28.64 -19.46
CA ILE A 887 13.45 27.28 -18.99
C ILE A 887 12.91 27.24 -17.55
N LYS A 888 12.65 28.41 -16.95
CA LYS A 888 12.05 28.57 -15.61
C LYS A 888 12.85 27.85 -14.51
N CYS A 889 14.18 27.85 -14.61
CA CYS A 889 15.06 27.24 -13.63
C CYS A 889 15.13 28.04 -12.31
N GLY A 890 14.81 29.34 -12.34
CA GLY A 890 14.84 30.22 -11.18
C GLY A 890 16.24 30.62 -10.68
N ALA A 891 17.31 30.29 -11.42
CA ALA A 891 18.68 30.68 -11.06
C ALA A 891 18.83 32.21 -10.87
N CYS A 892 18.18 33.00 -11.72
CA CYS A 892 18.15 34.46 -11.61
C CYS A 892 17.47 34.94 -10.31
N PHE A 893 16.36 34.30 -9.93
CA PHE A 893 15.62 34.60 -8.70
C PHE A 893 16.47 34.33 -7.46
N ASP A 894 17.17 33.20 -7.43
CA ASP A 894 17.99 32.80 -6.30
C ASP A 894 19.29 33.64 -6.16
N ALA A 895 19.83 34.12 -7.29
CA ALA A 895 21.04 34.95 -7.31
C ALA A 895 20.76 36.42 -6.96
N CYS A 896 19.56 36.94 -7.19
CA CYS A 896 19.25 38.35 -6.99
C CYS A 896 19.36 38.79 -5.51
N ASN A 897 20.25 39.74 -5.22
CA ASN A 897 20.41 40.29 -3.87
C ASN A 897 19.40 41.40 -3.53
N PHE A 898 18.74 41.97 -4.55
CA PHE A 898 17.87 43.14 -4.43
C PHE A 898 16.39 42.77 -4.43
N LYS A 899 16.06 41.47 -4.46
CA LYS A 899 14.68 40.95 -4.61
C LYS A 899 13.95 41.56 -5.83
N SER A 900 14.71 41.89 -6.88
CA SER A 900 14.18 42.48 -8.12
C SER A 900 13.58 41.46 -9.07
N VAL A 901 13.96 40.19 -8.93
CA VAL A 901 13.33 39.10 -9.67
C VAL A 901 12.14 38.59 -8.84
N GLU A 902 10.95 38.57 -9.42
CA GLU A 902 9.70 38.11 -8.80
C GLU A 902 9.03 37.03 -9.64
N VAL A 903 8.12 36.27 -9.03
CA VAL A 903 7.29 35.28 -9.72
C VAL A 903 5.93 35.90 -10.02
N ARG A 904 5.49 35.79 -11.28
CA ARG A 904 4.19 36.21 -11.78
C ARG A 904 3.49 35.07 -12.51
#